data_AF-A0A151GNZ0-F1
#
_entry.id   AF-A0A151GNZ0-F1
#
_cell.length_a   1.000
_cell.length_b   1.000
_cell.length_c   1.000
_cell.angle_alpha   90.00
_cell.angle_beta   90.00
_cell.angle_gamma   90.00
#
_symmetry.space_group_name_H-M   'P 1'
#
loop_
_entity.id
_entity.type
_entity.pdbx_description
1 polymer ?
#
loop_
_entity_poly.entity_id
_entity_poly.type
_entity_poly.pdbx_seq_one_letter_code
_entity_poly.pdbx_strand_id
1 'polypeptide(L)'
;MESSSPREIIAQHVHRRQPHDVSGLPSAQRWCLAPEVPLAAELMANDPPALPRVDQERAMPKMEYLEAQYRLHRYEATEPLRKAIQQFRRDQFTAKQNNAFTYTQVCRTTDPGRQRYADPVKVKIHGYIIRNSRAACRVSFSTENDDSEMLGTAPERLLPGTLVALTPRADGFRTKCLVATVAACSDSGSAVDLTWAVDTDAVMDPTTIFVMLEPKHGYFEANRHIMLGLQHAAFSASRLDKYIYEPFSGHKDALILRETPCNRASIPPSAESLDPSQRDAFNLATSKELTIVQGPPGTGKTFTSLVAIESFVETLKHCEHGKCEGTPAPPVIIAAQTNHALDKLLDRCMKCGIGSIVRLGGGSTSSTIIERSLFNLRRKCGSRDGSAEWGTQKRLRRSLRDVITEGFPAGLLEAKDMLQMGFISHDQYRSLVEGDWETAEPMEGPVAIWLDHYHQQRQRESPDASAASAFTSGGERDFTPIEISRPVAALLTFQHANDVNDIWLHRAKRLLAMNSDLYQIKPIYRGNVYCYLYKKMFDAVTIQVQRIVRELDASCRNLTAARWETSVRAIRDDGVRILGCTTTGLAKYRGLIAALQPRIMLVEEAAEAREGNIAAALYPTLDQLVLVGDHQQLVPQVQVHELCVEPHRLNVSLFERLVNLKIPYCALRVQRRMVPTLRRVVQTFYPNLEDHESVTRPALRPPVPGMGDCRLWWFQNRWTQSRGADGYSYANPREAEMIVSFVRYLVQNGVRPQQVTVLAYYSAQVELIKRRMTRNAYLMVRAKAVRDETLADFEWAVRTIDGFQGEENDVILLSLVRGPDTLGGRAKPGFVADENRAVVATSRARCGFYIFGNVENVLQGSRRSRETWGKVFRAFEGHTGESLPVTCQAHGKVTKISQPRDWDDVSTGGCLARCRVKCANGHPCLLTCHPRQTDDDVGKRDYPKNAAPYGQACQCAQGCGVWDDQAQSIGLDGSFSAPQQPDGCGSQDNAMVTSDMILEQGAHNYFESLARGNQSDESDSESFEELLISLTRNKK
;
A
#
# COMPACT_ATOMS: atom_id res chain seq x y z
N MET A 1 31.83 4.81 -23.62
CA MET A 1 31.27 6.02 -22.99
C MET A 1 31.90 6.23 -21.61
N GLU A 2 33.23 6.37 -21.51
CA GLU A 2 33.93 6.33 -20.20
C GLU A 2 34.30 7.71 -19.62
N SER A 3 33.71 8.82 -20.10
CA SER A 3 33.97 10.14 -19.49
C SER A 3 32.77 11.09 -19.52
N SER A 4 31.54 10.58 -19.36
CA SER A 4 30.36 11.45 -19.26
C SER A 4 30.24 12.03 -17.85
N SER A 5 30.09 13.36 -17.76
CA SER A 5 29.90 14.02 -16.46
C SER A 5 28.58 13.59 -15.79
N PRO A 6 28.45 13.63 -14.45
CA PRO A 6 27.19 13.34 -13.76
C PRO A 6 26.01 14.16 -14.31
N ARG A 7 26.28 15.41 -14.70
CA ARG A 7 25.33 16.33 -15.35
C ARG A 7 24.84 15.82 -16.71
N GLU A 8 25.73 15.31 -17.55
CA GLU A 8 25.35 14.71 -18.84
C GLU A 8 24.50 13.46 -18.66
N ILE A 9 24.89 12.57 -17.73
CA ILE A 9 24.14 11.34 -17.43
C ILE A 9 22.74 11.71 -16.96
N ILE A 10 22.61 12.66 -16.03
CA ILE A 10 21.32 13.13 -15.53
C ILE A 10 20.50 13.75 -16.67
N ALA A 11 21.10 14.59 -17.50
CA ALA A 11 20.42 15.23 -18.63
C ALA A 11 19.89 14.21 -19.65
N GLN A 12 20.63 13.14 -19.94
CA GLN A 12 20.17 12.05 -20.82
C GLN A 12 18.92 11.37 -20.26
N HIS A 13 18.86 11.15 -18.94
CA HIS A 13 17.71 10.51 -18.29
C HIS A 13 16.51 11.45 -18.15
N VAL A 14 16.72 12.72 -17.78
CA VAL A 14 15.64 13.67 -17.51
C VAL A 14 15.05 14.28 -18.79
N HIS A 15 15.91 14.65 -19.76
CA HIS A 15 15.47 15.28 -21.01
C HIS A 15 15.22 14.30 -22.14
N ARG A 16 15.53 13.00 -21.93
CA ARG A 16 15.52 12.00 -23.00
C ARG A 16 16.33 12.46 -24.21
N ARG A 17 17.46 13.13 -23.99
CA ARG A 17 18.39 13.48 -25.08
C ARG A 17 18.89 12.16 -25.66
N GLN A 18 18.29 11.77 -26.77
CA GLN A 18 18.71 10.59 -27.50
C GLN A 18 20.06 10.88 -28.15
N PRO A 19 20.89 9.85 -28.39
CA PRO A 19 22.00 9.97 -29.32
C PRO A 19 21.47 10.57 -30.63
N HIS A 20 22.24 11.48 -31.24
CA HIS A 20 21.82 12.40 -32.31
C HIS A 20 21.29 11.77 -33.62
N ASP A 21 20.99 10.47 -33.68
CA ASP A 21 20.69 9.73 -34.91
C ASP A 21 19.42 8.87 -34.77
N VAL A 22 18.25 9.53 -34.74
CA VAL A 22 16.92 8.91 -34.55
C VAL A 22 16.16 8.79 -35.88
N SER A 23 16.57 9.55 -36.90
CA SER A 23 15.91 9.62 -38.21
C SER A 23 16.07 8.37 -39.08
N GLY A 24 16.85 7.37 -38.65
CA GLY A 24 17.12 6.12 -39.38
C GLY A 24 16.76 4.83 -38.63
N LEU A 25 16.08 4.88 -37.49
CA LEU A 25 15.82 3.68 -36.68
C LEU A 25 14.85 2.71 -37.41
N PRO A 26 15.17 1.41 -37.51
CA PRO A 26 14.26 0.41 -38.06
C PRO A 26 12.90 0.42 -37.36
N SER A 27 11.83 0.02 -38.05
CA SER A 27 10.47 -0.06 -37.49
C SER A 27 10.41 -0.84 -36.16
N ALA A 28 11.33 -1.79 -35.96
CA ALA A 28 11.51 -2.60 -34.75
C ALA A 28 11.95 -1.81 -33.49
N GLN A 29 12.40 -0.55 -33.60
CA GLN A 29 12.88 0.24 -32.44
C GLN A 29 11.95 1.39 -32.06
N ARG A 30 10.75 1.46 -32.64
CA ARG A 30 9.76 2.52 -32.35
C ARG A 30 9.29 2.54 -30.90
N TRP A 31 9.30 1.40 -30.21
CA TRP A 31 8.92 1.31 -28.79
C TRP A 31 9.84 2.14 -27.87
N CYS A 32 11.10 2.37 -28.27
CA CYS A 32 12.03 3.25 -27.56
C CYS A 32 11.59 4.72 -27.55
N LEU A 33 10.73 5.13 -28.49
CA LEU A 33 10.22 6.49 -28.63
C LEU A 33 8.79 6.64 -28.10
N ALA A 34 8.17 5.54 -27.66
CA ALA A 34 6.79 5.56 -27.22
C ALA A 34 6.60 6.48 -26.00
N PRO A 35 5.50 7.24 -25.95
CA PRO A 35 5.25 8.18 -24.88
C PRO A 35 5.05 7.46 -23.55
N GLU A 36 5.48 8.14 -22.50
CA GLU A 36 5.41 7.65 -21.13
C GLU A 36 4.00 7.29 -20.69
N VAL A 37 3.09 8.23 -20.89
CA VAL A 37 1.66 8.11 -20.60
C VAL A 37 0.97 7.63 -21.88
N PRO A 38 0.03 6.67 -21.80
CA PRO A 38 -0.72 6.22 -22.96
C PRO A 38 -1.53 7.33 -23.62
N LEU A 39 -1.58 7.25 -24.94
CA LEU A 39 -2.41 8.13 -25.74
C LEU A 39 -3.85 7.62 -25.71
N ALA A 40 -4.79 8.54 -25.91
CA ALA A 40 -6.22 8.23 -25.98
C ALA A 40 -6.53 7.07 -26.95
N ALA A 41 -5.87 7.03 -28.12
CA ALA A 41 -6.06 5.98 -29.11
C ALA A 41 -5.72 4.57 -28.59
N GLU A 42 -4.70 4.44 -27.74
CA GLU A 42 -4.30 3.16 -27.11
C GLU A 42 -5.40 2.65 -26.17
N LEU A 43 -5.99 3.54 -25.37
CA LEU A 43 -7.03 3.20 -24.38
C LEU A 43 -8.43 3.06 -24.99
N MET A 44 -8.67 3.66 -26.15
CA MET A 44 -9.96 3.62 -26.86
C MET A 44 -10.06 2.46 -27.85
N ALA A 45 -8.96 1.75 -28.10
CA ALA A 45 -8.92 0.60 -29.00
C ALA A 45 -9.90 -0.51 -28.55
N ASN A 46 -10.65 -1.06 -29.51
CA ASN A 46 -11.60 -2.14 -29.25
C ASN A 46 -10.89 -3.45 -28.91
N ASP A 47 -9.76 -3.72 -29.56
CA ASP A 47 -8.97 -4.93 -29.36
C ASP A 47 -7.68 -4.61 -28.60
N PRO A 48 -7.23 -5.51 -27.70
CA PRO A 48 -5.94 -5.38 -27.05
C PRO A 48 -4.78 -5.51 -28.08
N PRO A 49 -3.62 -4.90 -27.82
CA PRO A 49 -2.45 -5.10 -28.67
C PRO A 49 -1.96 -6.54 -28.61
N ALA A 50 -1.34 -7.03 -29.70
CA ALA A 50 -0.70 -8.33 -29.72
C ALA A 50 0.48 -8.36 -28.72
N LEU A 51 0.46 -9.35 -27.83
CA LEU A 51 1.45 -9.47 -26.77
C LEU A 51 2.62 -10.38 -27.17
N PRO A 52 3.87 -9.97 -26.88
CA PRO A 52 5.04 -10.78 -27.18
C PRO A 52 5.22 -11.92 -26.18
N ARG A 53 6.04 -12.91 -26.56
CA ARG A 53 6.49 -13.98 -25.68
C ARG A 53 7.91 -13.69 -25.21
N VAL A 54 8.19 -13.99 -23.94
CA VAL A 54 9.55 -14.01 -23.40
C VAL A 54 9.94 -15.47 -23.22
N ASP A 55 10.95 -15.93 -23.95
CA ASP A 55 11.48 -17.28 -23.79
C ASP A 55 12.23 -17.38 -22.46
N GLN A 56 11.82 -18.35 -21.64
CA GLN A 56 12.37 -18.56 -20.31
C GLN A 56 13.55 -19.53 -20.31
N GLU A 57 13.74 -20.29 -21.39
CA GLU A 57 14.75 -21.35 -21.51
C GLU A 57 15.86 -20.99 -22.49
N ARG A 58 15.66 -19.96 -23.33
CA ARG A 58 16.64 -19.52 -24.32
C ARG A 58 16.95 -18.04 -24.19
N ALA A 59 18.21 -17.71 -24.46
CA ALA A 59 18.63 -16.32 -24.56
C ALA A 59 17.97 -15.65 -25.77
N MET A 60 17.56 -14.40 -25.58
CA MET A 60 16.93 -13.58 -26.61
C MET A 60 17.83 -12.37 -26.91
N PRO A 61 17.92 -11.92 -28.17
CA PRO A 61 18.62 -10.69 -28.50
C PRO A 61 18.14 -9.51 -27.65
N LYS A 62 19.08 -8.67 -27.20
CA LYS A 62 18.81 -7.57 -26.26
C LYS A 62 17.58 -6.73 -26.63
N MET A 63 17.49 -6.28 -27.88
CA MET A 63 16.40 -5.42 -28.32
C MET A 63 15.05 -6.12 -28.28
N GLU A 64 14.99 -7.38 -28.72
CA GLU A 64 13.77 -8.19 -28.73
C GLU A 64 13.28 -8.47 -27.31
N TYR A 65 14.19 -8.83 -26.41
CA TYR A 65 13.88 -9.04 -25.00
C TYR A 65 13.37 -7.76 -24.33
N LEU A 66 14.07 -6.63 -24.50
CA LEU A 66 13.69 -5.37 -23.86
C LEU A 66 12.36 -4.85 -24.41
N GLU A 67 12.11 -5.01 -25.71
CA GLU A 67 10.82 -4.72 -26.33
C GLU A 67 9.71 -5.60 -25.76
N ALA A 68 9.97 -6.90 -25.59
CA ALA A 68 8.99 -7.84 -25.05
C ALA A 68 8.59 -7.44 -23.63
N GLN A 69 9.58 -7.18 -22.76
CA GLN A 69 9.35 -6.70 -21.40
C GLN A 69 8.60 -5.35 -21.39
N TYR A 70 8.99 -4.40 -22.25
CA TYR A 70 8.33 -3.10 -22.36
C TYR A 70 6.84 -3.26 -22.72
N ARG A 71 6.52 -4.06 -23.74
CA ARG A 71 5.14 -4.26 -24.19
C ARG A 71 4.28 -4.97 -23.16
N LEU A 72 4.82 -5.96 -22.43
CA LEU A 72 4.10 -6.65 -21.35
C LEU A 72 3.79 -5.70 -20.18
N HIS A 73 4.77 -4.92 -19.73
CA HIS A 73 4.54 -3.89 -18.70
C HIS A 73 3.61 -2.79 -19.17
N ARG A 74 3.68 -2.41 -20.45
CA ARG A 74 2.75 -1.44 -21.04
C ARG A 74 1.31 -1.94 -20.99
N TYR A 75 1.09 -3.18 -21.41
CA TYR A 75 -0.23 -3.81 -21.35
C TYR A 75 -0.76 -3.90 -19.92
N GLU A 76 0.06 -4.36 -18.96
CA GLU A 76 -0.36 -4.41 -17.56
C GLU A 76 -0.79 -3.02 -17.03
N ALA A 77 -0.09 -1.96 -17.46
CA ALA A 77 -0.35 -0.60 -17.03
C ALA A 77 -1.61 0.02 -17.64
N THR A 78 -2.03 -0.40 -18.85
CA THR A 78 -3.12 0.24 -19.61
C THR A 78 -4.39 -0.59 -19.70
N GLU A 79 -4.28 -1.92 -19.65
CA GLU A 79 -5.39 -2.84 -19.86
C GLU A 79 -6.55 -2.66 -18.87
N PRO A 80 -6.33 -2.47 -17.54
CA PRO A 80 -7.43 -2.24 -16.61
C PRO A 80 -8.30 -1.04 -16.98
N LEU A 81 -7.68 0.06 -17.40
CA LEU A 81 -8.39 1.28 -17.80
C LEU A 81 -9.05 1.12 -19.19
N ARG A 82 -8.42 0.42 -20.13
CA ARG A 82 -9.02 0.08 -21.43
C ARG A 82 -10.29 -0.75 -21.25
N LYS A 83 -10.24 -1.83 -20.46
CA LYS A 83 -11.41 -2.66 -20.14
C LYS A 83 -12.52 -1.85 -19.46
N ALA A 84 -12.16 -0.91 -18.57
CA ALA A 84 -13.11 -0.01 -17.94
C ALA A 84 -13.81 0.93 -18.93
N ILE A 85 -13.06 1.56 -19.84
CA ILE A 85 -13.61 2.43 -20.89
C ILE A 85 -14.56 1.65 -21.78
N GLN A 86 -14.18 0.44 -22.21
CA GLN A 86 -15.02 -0.41 -23.04
C GLN A 86 -16.32 -0.84 -22.35
N GLN A 87 -16.23 -1.21 -21.07
CA GLN A 87 -17.39 -1.54 -20.27
C GLN A 87 -18.32 -0.33 -20.16
N PHE A 88 -17.78 0.86 -19.88
CA PHE A 88 -18.54 2.10 -19.82
C PHE A 88 -19.23 2.45 -21.16
N ARG A 89 -18.58 2.18 -22.31
CA ARG A 89 -19.16 2.40 -23.65
C ARG A 89 -20.35 1.47 -23.93
N ARG A 90 -20.34 0.24 -23.41
CA ARG A 90 -21.41 -0.75 -23.59
C ARG A 90 -22.58 -0.50 -22.65
N ASP A 91 -22.28 -0.34 -21.37
CA ASP A 91 -23.26 -0.24 -20.29
C ASP A 91 -23.15 1.12 -19.62
N GLN A 92 -23.63 2.16 -20.30
CA GLN A 92 -23.66 3.51 -19.73
C GLN A 92 -24.55 3.52 -18.48
N PHE A 93 -23.97 3.87 -17.32
CA PHE A 93 -24.69 4.17 -16.05
C PHE A 93 -25.29 3.01 -15.23
N THR A 94 -24.76 1.78 -15.31
CA THR A 94 -25.13 0.72 -14.34
C THR A 94 -24.30 0.77 -13.05
N ALA A 95 -24.98 0.71 -11.90
CA ALA A 95 -24.41 0.88 -10.54
C ALA A 95 -23.38 -0.18 -10.08
N LYS A 96 -23.09 -1.22 -10.89
CA LYS A 96 -22.11 -2.27 -10.58
C LYS A 96 -21.10 -2.45 -11.71
N GLN A 97 -20.33 -1.42 -12.00
CA GLN A 97 -19.14 -1.61 -12.82
C GLN A 97 -18.08 -2.38 -12.02
N ASN A 98 -17.66 -3.53 -12.52
CA ASN A 98 -16.70 -4.39 -11.83
C ASN A 98 -15.24 -3.89 -11.97
N ASN A 99 -14.90 -3.20 -13.07
CA ASN A 99 -13.51 -2.91 -13.43
C ASN A 99 -12.99 -1.51 -13.07
N ALA A 100 -13.87 -0.52 -12.86
CA ALA A 100 -13.48 0.84 -12.52
C ALA A 100 -14.38 1.50 -11.48
N PHE A 101 -13.83 2.45 -10.74
CA PHE A 101 -14.59 3.50 -10.09
C PHE A 101 -14.99 4.51 -11.16
N THR A 102 -16.29 4.68 -11.31
CA THR A 102 -16.85 5.69 -12.20
C THR A 102 -17.20 6.91 -11.35
N TYR A 103 -16.66 8.06 -11.71
CA TYR A 103 -17.00 9.33 -11.12
C TYR A 103 -18.05 9.99 -12.02
N THR A 104 -19.31 9.73 -11.69
CA THR A 104 -20.50 10.26 -12.37
C THR A 104 -21.45 10.95 -11.40
N GLN A 105 -22.35 11.75 -11.98
CA GLN A 105 -23.61 12.15 -11.35
C GLN A 105 -24.68 11.16 -11.79
N VAL A 106 -25.23 10.35 -10.87
CA VAL A 106 -26.68 10.07 -10.82
C VAL A 106 -27.13 9.88 -9.36
N CYS A 107 -28.00 10.76 -8.89
CA CYS A 107 -28.75 10.59 -7.64
C CYS A 107 -29.51 9.25 -7.67
N ARG A 108 -29.38 8.44 -6.61
CA ARG A 108 -30.27 7.29 -6.40
C ARG A 108 -31.72 7.79 -6.34
N THR A 109 -32.58 7.11 -7.07
CA THR A 109 -34.00 6.96 -6.75
C THR A 109 -34.16 6.59 -5.29
N THR A 110 -34.92 7.37 -4.53
CA THR A 110 -35.52 6.93 -3.27
C THR A 110 -36.91 7.53 -3.19
N ASP A 111 -37.89 6.70 -2.83
CA ASP A 111 -39.11 7.07 -2.12
C ASP A 111 -40.08 8.10 -2.76
N PRO A 112 -41.39 7.78 -2.89
CA PRO A 112 -42.40 8.72 -3.41
C PRO A 112 -42.65 10.00 -2.59
N GLY A 113 -41.90 10.26 -1.50
CA GLY A 113 -42.34 11.22 -0.47
C GLY A 113 -41.34 12.27 0.04
N ARG A 114 -40.05 12.25 -0.33
CA ARG A 114 -39.08 13.25 0.17
C ARG A 114 -38.12 13.74 -0.93
N GLN A 115 -38.43 14.92 -1.45
CA GLN A 115 -37.60 15.64 -2.40
C GLN A 115 -36.48 16.38 -1.64
N ARG A 116 -35.29 15.79 -1.57
CA ARG A 116 -34.05 16.52 -1.18
C ARG A 116 -33.40 17.09 -2.44
N TYR A 117 -33.36 18.41 -2.55
CA TYR A 117 -32.52 19.13 -3.51
C TYR A 117 -31.05 19.04 -3.07
N ALA A 118 -30.31 18.06 -3.57
CA ALA A 118 -28.86 18.07 -3.53
C ALA A 118 -28.35 18.49 -4.91
N ASP A 119 -27.63 19.61 -4.98
CA ASP A 119 -26.99 20.08 -6.21
C ASP A 119 -26.03 18.98 -6.70
N PRO A 120 -26.26 18.39 -7.88
CA PRO A 120 -25.46 17.27 -8.33
C PRO A 120 -24.08 17.77 -8.75
N VAL A 121 -23.11 17.64 -7.85
CA VAL A 121 -21.74 18.05 -8.10
C VAL A 121 -21.17 17.22 -9.26
N LYS A 122 -20.82 17.95 -10.32
CA LYS A 122 -20.26 17.49 -11.60
C LYS A 122 -18.74 17.39 -11.48
N VAL A 123 -18.09 16.50 -12.25
CA VAL A 123 -16.62 16.57 -12.42
C VAL A 123 -16.33 17.91 -13.11
N LYS A 124 -15.74 18.85 -12.35
CA LYS A 124 -15.48 20.23 -12.78
C LYS A 124 -13.99 20.51 -12.73
N ILE A 125 -13.52 21.21 -13.75
CA ILE A 125 -12.13 21.65 -13.86
C ILE A 125 -12.04 23.06 -13.30
N HIS A 126 -11.18 23.26 -12.30
CA HIS A 126 -11.04 24.55 -11.61
C HIS A 126 -9.93 25.40 -12.21
N GLY A 127 -8.78 24.79 -12.55
CA GLY A 127 -7.65 25.49 -13.15
C GLY A 127 -6.30 24.85 -12.82
N TYR A 128 -5.21 25.57 -13.05
CA TYR A 128 -3.85 25.02 -12.93
C TYR A 128 -3.15 25.36 -11.62
N ILE A 129 -2.41 24.38 -11.14
CA ILE A 129 -1.51 24.44 -10.00
C ILE A 129 -0.14 23.98 -10.45
N ILE A 130 0.87 24.75 -10.09
CA ILE A 130 2.24 24.45 -10.44
C ILE A 130 2.86 23.72 -9.26
N ARG A 131 3.17 22.44 -9.46
CA ARG A 131 3.93 21.65 -8.48
C ARG A 131 5.41 21.63 -8.87
N ASN A 132 6.22 21.14 -7.94
CA ASN A 132 7.67 21.03 -8.11
C ASN A 132 8.10 20.14 -9.30
N SER A 133 7.24 19.24 -9.76
CA SER A 133 7.54 18.23 -10.77
C SER A 133 6.93 18.53 -12.14
N ARG A 134 5.70 19.07 -12.20
CA ARG A 134 4.95 19.39 -13.42
C ARG A 134 3.82 20.40 -13.15
N ALA A 135 3.27 20.97 -14.21
CA ALA A 135 1.96 21.60 -14.17
C ALA A 135 0.87 20.55 -13.90
N ALA A 136 -0.08 20.85 -13.01
CA ALA A 136 -1.21 19.99 -12.73
C ALA A 136 -2.51 20.79 -12.77
N CYS A 137 -3.57 20.17 -13.27
CA CYS A 137 -4.91 20.73 -13.38
C CYS A 137 -5.77 20.23 -12.22
N ARG A 138 -6.32 21.13 -11.41
CA ARG A 138 -7.22 20.78 -10.31
C ARG A 138 -8.61 20.45 -10.84
N VAL A 139 -9.10 19.29 -10.45
CA VAL A 139 -10.41 18.75 -10.80
C VAL A 139 -11.16 18.40 -9.52
N SER A 140 -12.39 18.88 -9.36
CA SER A 140 -13.27 18.44 -8.27
C SER A 140 -14.28 17.42 -8.75
N PHE A 141 -14.66 16.50 -7.88
CA PHE A 141 -15.65 15.46 -8.16
C PHE A 141 -16.37 15.05 -6.88
N SER A 142 -17.49 14.33 -7.02
CA SER A 142 -18.20 13.70 -5.90
C SER A 142 -18.11 12.19 -5.96
N THR A 143 -18.11 11.55 -4.78
CA THR A 143 -18.04 10.09 -4.63
C THR A 143 -19.43 9.50 -4.41
N GLU A 144 -19.80 8.48 -5.19
CA GLU A 144 -21.16 7.91 -5.18
C GLU A 144 -21.51 7.00 -3.97
N ASN A 145 -20.59 6.70 -3.04
CA ASN A 145 -20.91 5.79 -1.92
C ASN A 145 -20.14 6.13 -0.63
N ASP A 146 -20.85 6.62 0.39
CA ASP A 146 -20.47 6.59 1.82
C ASP A 146 -20.72 5.20 2.46
N ASP A 147 -20.95 4.16 1.66
CA ASP A 147 -21.13 2.78 2.17
C ASP A 147 -19.83 2.21 2.82
N SER A 148 -18.71 2.95 2.79
CA SER A 148 -17.42 2.56 3.41
C SER A 148 -17.31 2.83 4.91
N GLU A 149 -18.27 3.49 5.57
CA GLU A 149 -18.24 3.66 7.03
C GLU A 149 -18.58 2.37 7.81
N MET A 150 -19.08 1.31 7.16
CA MET A 150 -19.49 0.06 7.84
C MET A 150 -18.42 -1.03 7.92
N LEU A 151 -17.29 -0.89 7.21
CA LEU A 151 -16.12 -1.78 7.34
C LEU A 151 -14.85 -0.92 7.28
N GLY A 152 -14.28 -0.59 8.44
CA GLY A 152 -13.19 0.38 8.62
C GLY A 152 -11.86 0.06 7.93
N THR A 153 -11.83 0.10 6.59
CA THR A 153 -10.63 0.28 5.74
C THR A 153 -11.11 0.66 4.33
N ALA A 154 -11.26 1.96 4.08
CA ALA A 154 -11.49 2.45 2.71
C ALA A 154 -10.24 2.19 1.86
N PRO A 155 -10.33 1.68 0.62
CA PRO A 155 -9.19 1.64 -0.28
C PRO A 155 -8.73 3.08 -0.55
N GLU A 156 -7.42 3.34 -0.48
CA GLU A 156 -6.84 4.62 -0.91
C GLU A 156 -7.12 4.83 -2.41
N ARG A 157 -8.14 5.63 -2.74
CA ARG A 157 -8.52 5.95 -4.13
C ARG A 157 -7.69 7.13 -4.63
N LEU A 158 -7.46 7.18 -5.94
CA LEU A 158 -6.77 8.27 -6.64
C LEU A 158 -5.36 8.53 -6.11
N LEU A 159 -4.59 7.49 -5.84
CA LEU A 159 -3.20 7.65 -5.43
C LEU A 159 -2.36 8.44 -6.46
N PRO A 160 -1.37 9.24 -6.02
CA PRO A 160 -0.42 9.86 -6.94
C PRO A 160 0.24 8.83 -7.87
N GLY A 161 0.17 9.10 -9.17
CA GLY A 161 0.65 8.22 -10.22
C GLY A 161 -0.39 7.26 -10.80
N THR A 162 -1.63 7.28 -10.30
CA THR A 162 -2.76 6.54 -10.89
C THR A 162 -3.13 7.11 -12.25
N LEU A 163 -3.38 6.23 -13.22
CA LEU A 163 -3.82 6.60 -14.57
C LEU A 163 -5.36 6.72 -14.59
N VAL A 164 -5.86 7.83 -15.11
CA VAL A 164 -7.29 8.12 -15.23
C VAL A 164 -7.63 8.54 -16.67
N ALA A 165 -8.87 8.28 -17.06
CA ALA A 165 -9.41 8.73 -18.34
C ALA A 165 -10.65 9.61 -18.12
N LEU A 166 -10.73 10.70 -18.87
CA LEU A 166 -11.85 11.64 -18.85
C LEU A 166 -12.50 11.74 -20.22
N THR A 167 -13.81 11.96 -20.24
CA THR A 167 -14.58 12.28 -21.45
C THR A 167 -15.62 13.34 -21.12
N PRO A 168 -15.97 14.24 -22.05
CA PRO A 168 -17.21 15.01 -21.92
C PRO A 168 -18.39 14.05 -21.73
N ARG A 169 -19.30 14.39 -20.81
CA ARG A 169 -20.47 13.55 -20.48
C ARG A 169 -21.33 13.27 -21.71
N ALA A 170 -21.47 14.24 -22.61
CA ALA A 170 -22.22 14.09 -23.86
C ALA A 170 -21.56 13.13 -24.86
N ASP A 171 -20.23 12.99 -24.84
CA ASP A 171 -19.50 12.07 -25.73
C ASP A 171 -19.47 10.65 -25.17
N GLY A 172 -19.21 10.49 -23.86
CA GLY A 172 -19.23 9.20 -23.19
C GLY A 172 -18.21 8.19 -23.75
N PHE A 173 -16.98 8.63 -24.06
CA PHE A 173 -15.93 7.82 -24.69
C PHE A 173 -16.33 7.24 -26.05
N ARG A 174 -17.07 8.01 -26.88
CA ARG A 174 -17.34 7.63 -28.27
C ARG A 174 -16.23 8.10 -29.19
N THR A 175 -15.85 9.37 -29.06
CA THR A 175 -14.83 10.00 -29.91
C THR A 175 -13.76 10.73 -29.10
N LYS A 176 -14.04 11.13 -27.86
CA LYS A 176 -13.15 11.90 -27.01
C LYS A 176 -12.71 11.09 -25.80
N CYS A 177 -11.41 11.08 -25.55
CA CYS A 177 -10.79 10.48 -24.38
C CYS A 177 -9.57 11.31 -24.01
N LEU A 178 -9.49 11.72 -22.76
CA LEU A 178 -8.49 12.65 -22.24
C LEU A 178 -7.77 11.90 -21.13
N VAL A 179 -6.48 11.66 -21.34
CA VAL A 179 -5.70 10.78 -20.47
C VAL A 179 -4.87 11.63 -19.52
N ALA A 180 -4.91 11.28 -18.24
CA ALA A 180 -4.13 11.97 -17.23
C ALA A 180 -3.59 11.00 -16.18
N THR A 181 -2.58 11.46 -15.44
CA THR A 181 -2.09 10.81 -14.22
C THR A 181 -2.37 11.70 -13.03
N VAL A 182 -2.78 11.11 -11.91
CA VAL A 182 -2.96 11.85 -10.65
C VAL A 182 -1.62 12.36 -10.15
N ALA A 183 -1.48 13.66 -9.95
CA ALA A 183 -0.29 14.27 -9.36
C ALA A 183 -0.37 14.30 -7.83
N ALA A 184 -1.56 14.58 -7.28
CA ALA A 184 -1.85 14.57 -5.85
C ALA A 184 -3.36 14.69 -5.57
N CYS A 185 -3.79 14.29 -4.38
CA CYS A 185 -5.15 14.51 -3.87
C CYS A 185 -5.20 15.68 -2.89
N SER A 186 -6.38 16.30 -2.75
CA SER A 186 -6.66 17.23 -1.65
C SER A 186 -6.94 16.50 -0.35
N ASP A 187 -6.65 17.16 0.78
CA ASP A 187 -6.92 16.63 2.13
C ASP A 187 -8.42 16.39 2.36
N SER A 188 -9.29 17.08 1.62
CA SER A 188 -10.74 16.93 1.66
C SER A 188 -11.28 15.71 0.88
N GLY A 189 -10.44 15.03 0.07
CA GLY A 189 -10.85 13.89 -0.77
C GLY A 189 -11.77 14.23 -1.96
N SER A 190 -12.24 15.48 -2.08
CA SER A 190 -13.19 15.96 -3.10
C SER A 190 -12.54 16.64 -4.32
N ALA A 191 -11.22 16.78 -4.32
CA ALA A 191 -10.47 17.32 -5.44
C ALA A 191 -9.14 16.59 -5.68
N VAL A 192 -8.74 16.51 -6.94
CA VAL A 192 -7.50 15.88 -7.40
C VAL A 192 -6.78 16.80 -8.38
N ASP A 193 -5.45 16.81 -8.29
CA ASP A 193 -4.60 17.50 -9.25
C ASP A 193 -4.14 16.48 -10.31
N LEU A 194 -4.43 16.74 -11.58
CA LEU A 194 -4.14 15.86 -12.71
C LEU A 194 -3.03 16.41 -13.61
N THR A 195 -2.11 15.57 -14.06
CA THR A 195 -1.15 15.90 -15.11
C THR A 195 -1.55 15.20 -16.40
N TRP A 196 -1.73 15.96 -17.47
CA TRP A 196 -2.20 15.47 -18.76
C TRP A 196 -1.14 14.67 -19.51
N ALA A 197 -1.57 13.68 -20.28
CA ALA A 197 -0.70 12.89 -21.17
C ALA A 197 -0.16 13.73 -22.34
N VAL A 198 -0.99 14.65 -22.85
CA VAL A 198 -0.69 15.52 -23.97
C VAL A 198 -0.97 16.96 -23.57
N ASP A 199 -0.06 17.88 -23.87
CA ASP A 199 -0.15 19.29 -23.50
C ASP A 199 -1.37 20.00 -24.12
N THR A 200 -1.89 19.48 -25.23
CA THR A 200 -3.09 20.02 -25.89
C THR A 200 -4.36 19.81 -25.07
N ASP A 201 -4.41 18.73 -24.29
CA ASP A 201 -5.57 18.38 -23.46
C ASP A 201 -5.60 19.19 -22.16
N ALA A 202 -4.57 20.02 -21.95
CA ALA A 202 -4.35 20.63 -20.66
C ALA A 202 -5.39 21.71 -20.34
N VAL A 203 -5.89 22.42 -21.36
CA VAL A 203 -6.86 23.51 -21.20
C VAL A 203 -8.23 23.01 -21.62
N MET A 204 -9.17 23.06 -20.69
CA MET A 204 -10.50 22.49 -20.85
C MET A 204 -11.56 23.53 -20.55
N ASP A 205 -12.64 23.47 -21.31
CA ASP A 205 -13.78 24.35 -21.11
C ASP A 205 -14.40 24.08 -19.73
N PRO A 206 -14.36 25.05 -18.80
CA PRO A 206 -14.88 24.88 -17.44
C PRO A 206 -16.41 24.68 -17.41
N THR A 207 -17.11 24.98 -18.51
CA THR A 207 -18.55 24.72 -18.68
C THR A 207 -18.84 23.26 -19.02
N THR A 208 -17.85 22.53 -19.55
CA THR A 208 -18.03 21.13 -19.93
C THR A 208 -18.06 20.23 -18.71
N ILE A 209 -19.10 19.40 -18.62
CA ILE A 209 -19.24 18.38 -17.60
C ILE A 209 -18.50 17.13 -18.05
N PHE A 210 -17.62 16.61 -17.20
CA PHE A 210 -16.85 15.40 -17.50
C PHE A 210 -17.37 14.18 -16.75
N VAL A 211 -17.03 13.01 -17.30
CA VAL A 211 -17.01 11.72 -16.62
C VAL A 211 -15.56 11.31 -16.48
N MET A 212 -15.17 10.86 -15.28
CA MET A 212 -13.82 10.36 -15.01
C MET A 212 -13.88 8.88 -14.61
N LEU A 213 -12.97 8.08 -15.15
CA LEU A 213 -12.81 6.66 -14.82
C LEU A 213 -11.45 6.43 -14.15
N GLU A 214 -11.48 5.74 -13.01
CA GLU A 214 -10.30 5.20 -12.33
C GLU A 214 -10.39 3.67 -12.34
N PRO A 215 -9.34 2.94 -12.77
CA PRO A 215 -9.35 1.48 -12.68
C PRO A 215 -9.28 1.03 -11.22
N LYS A 216 -10.08 0.02 -10.82
CA LYS A 216 -10.07 -0.49 -9.42
C LYS A 216 -8.79 -1.23 -9.04
N HIS A 217 -8.05 -1.67 -10.05
CA HIS A 217 -6.81 -2.42 -9.93
C HIS A 217 -5.83 -1.86 -10.96
N GLY A 218 -4.54 -1.84 -10.63
CA GLY A 218 -3.57 -1.13 -11.46
C GLY A 218 -2.80 -0.10 -10.65
N TYR A 219 -1.47 -0.11 -10.73
CA TYR A 219 -0.69 1.07 -10.35
C TYR A 219 0.26 1.46 -11.48
N PHE A 220 -0.08 2.54 -12.17
CA PHE A 220 0.57 2.94 -13.41
C PHE A 220 2.01 3.43 -13.19
N GLU A 221 2.25 4.23 -12.15
CA GLU A 221 3.57 4.85 -11.90
C GLU A 221 4.71 3.82 -11.74
N ALA A 222 4.46 2.69 -11.08
CA ALA A 222 5.47 1.64 -10.95
C ALA A 222 5.86 1.08 -12.32
N ASN A 223 4.87 0.75 -13.17
CA ASN A 223 5.12 0.28 -14.54
C ASN A 223 5.76 1.36 -15.41
N ARG A 224 5.35 2.62 -15.24
CA ARG A 224 5.94 3.78 -15.92
C ARG A 224 7.45 3.83 -15.73
N HIS A 225 7.94 3.74 -14.49
CA HIS A 225 9.38 3.75 -14.22
C HIS A 225 10.12 2.59 -14.90
N ILE A 226 9.55 1.38 -14.87
CA ILE A 226 10.13 0.19 -15.53
C ILE A 226 10.25 0.44 -17.04
N MET A 227 9.15 0.85 -17.68
CA MET A 227 9.09 1.12 -19.11
C MET A 227 10.17 2.12 -19.54
N LEU A 228 10.33 3.22 -18.81
CA LEU A 228 11.37 4.22 -19.10
C LEU A 228 12.77 3.65 -18.90
N GLY A 229 12.98 2.91 -17.82
CA GLY A 229 14.28 2.30 -17.53
C GLY A 229 14.69 1.29 -18.61
N LEU A 230 13.75 0.52 -19.16
CA LEU A 230 13.97 -0.39 -20.29
C LEU A 230 14.33 0.38 -21.57
N GLN A 231 13.62 1.48 -21.88
CA GLN A 231 13.97 2.36 -23.01
C GLN A 231 15.40 2.91 -22.85
N HIS A 232 15.81 3.32 -21.65
CA HIS A 232 17.18 3.74 -21.38
C HIS A 232 18.19 2.59 -21.48
N ALA A 233 17.83 1.38 -21.01
CA ALA A 233 18.68 0.20 -21.08
C ALA A 233 18.96 -0.24 -22.53
N ALA A 234 18.03 0.02 -23.46
CA ALA A 234 18.20 -0.27 -24.88
C ALA A 234 19.40 0.48 -25.49
N PHE A 235 19.67 1.70 -25.04
CA PHE A 235 20.78 2.53 -25.54
C PHE A 235 22.07 2.43 -24.72
N SER A 236 22.04 1.72 -23.58
CA SER A 236 23.19 1.60 -22.68
C SER A 236 23.74 0.17 -22.71
N ALA A 237 25.01 -0.02 -23.09
CA ALA A 237 25.68 -1.32 -23.00
C ALA A 237 26.11 -1.61 -21.57
N SER A 238 25.78 -2.79 -21.04
CA SER A 238 26.25 -3.27 -19.73
C SER A 238 27.16 -4.49 -19.90
N ARG A 239 28.14 -4.65 -19.01
CA ARG A 239 29.01 -5.83 -18.97
C ARG A 239 28.26 -7.12 -18.64
N LEU A 240 27.08 -6.97 -18.03
CA LEU A 240 26.20 -8.06 -17.61
C LEU A 240 25.22 -8.50 -18.71
N ASP A 241 25.15 -7.79 -19.84
CA ASP A 241 24.26 -8.07 -20.97
C ASP A 241 24.42 -9.53 -21.48
N LYS A 242 25.65 -10.04 -21.50
CA LYS A 242 25.99 -11.42 -21.92
C LYS A 242 25.31 -12.53 -21.11
N TYR A 243 24.91 -12.27 -19.85
CA TYR A 243 24.23 -13.27 -19.03
C TYR A 243 22.72 -13.35 -19.32
N ILE A 244 22.17 -12.36 -20.03
CA ILE A 244 20.73 -12.17 -20.21
C ILE A 244 20.32 -12.41 -21.66
N TYR A 245 21.18 -11.97 -22.59
CA TYR A 245 20.89 -11.92 -24.03
C TYR A 245 21.70 -12.90 -24.88
N GLU A 246 22.76 -13.50 -24.32
CA GLU A 246 23.63 -14.44 -25.01
C GLU A 246 23.60 -15.81 -24.32
N PRO A 247 23.89 -16.91 -25.04
CA PRO A 247 24.07 -18.21 -24.42
C PRO A 247 25.20 -18.17 -23.38
N PHE A 248 24.97 -18.79 -22.23
CA PHE A 248 25.93 -18.78 -21.13
C PHE A 248 27.26 -19.45 -21.53
N SER A 249 28.36 -18.69 -21.48
CA SER A 249 29.70 -19.15 -21.85
C SER A 249 30.63 -19.37 -20.65
N GLY A 250 30.14 -19.22 -19.41
CA GLY A 250 30.93 -19.31 -18.18
C GLY A 250 31.02 -17.98 -17.40
N HIS A 251 31.30 -18.08 -16.09
CA HIS A 251 31.48 -16.91 -15.23
C HIS A 251 32.84 -16.25 -15.46
N LYS A 252 32.87 -14.91 -15.41
CA LYS A 252 34.11 -14.14 -15.32
C LYS A 252 34.25 -13.50 -13.94
N ASP A 253 35.50 -13.20 -13.58
CA ASP A 253 35.82 -12.50 -12.33
C ASP A 253 35.48 -11.01 -12.45
N ALA A 254 35.03 -10.41 -11.35
CA ALA A 254 34.65 -9.02 -11.29
C ALA A 254 35.86 -8.10 -11.56
N LEU A 255 35.73 -7.18 -12.53
CA LEU A 255 36.84 -6.32 -12.96
C LEU A 255 37.35 -5.39 -11.85
N ILE A 256 36.46 -4.94 -10.96
CA ILE A 256 36.81 -4.11 -9.79
C ILE A 256 37.93 -4.73 -8.95
N LEU A 257 38.05 -6.07 -8.93
CA LEU A 257 39.09 -6.73 -8.16
C LEU A 257 40.50 -6.42 -8.67
N ARG A 258 40.67 -6.11 -9.96
CA ARG A 258 41.98 -5.73 -10.52
C ARG A 258 42.51 -4.41 -9.97
N GLU A 259 41.64 -3.60 -9.39
CA GLU A 259 41.99 -2.33 -8.74
C GLU A 259 42.41 -2.53 -7.26
N THR A 260 42.30 -3.75 -6.73
CA THR A 260 42.70 -4.08 -5.36
C THR A 260 44.18 -4.48 -5.29
N PRO A 261 44.88 -4.29 -4.16
CA PRO A 261 46.30 -4.63 -4.03
C PRO A 261 46.64 -6.10 -4.34
N CYS A 262 45.71 -7.02 -4.11
CA CYS A 262 45.93 -8.47 -4.22
C CYS A 262 45.11 -9.13 -5.34
N ASN A 263 44.46 -8.35 -6.22
CA ASN A 263 43.50 -8.86 -7.20
C ASN A 263 42.37 -9.73 -6.59
N ARG A 264 41.97 -9.42 -5.34
CA ARG A 264 41.01 -10.20 -4.53
C ARG A 264 40.17 -9.28 -3.66
N ALA A 265 38.96 -9.72 -3.33
CA ALA A 265 38.09 -8.99 -2.41
C ALA A 265 38.64 -9.00 -0.98
N SER A 266 38.29 -7.98 -0.20
CA SER A 266 38.54 -7.97 1.25
C SER A 266 37.69 -9.04 1.94
N ILE A 267 38.26 -9.76 2.90
CA ILE A 267 37.54 -10.77 3.68
C ILE A 267 37.39 -10.22 5.10
N PRO A 268 36.18 -9.81 5.53
CA PRO A 268 35.97 -9.28 6.87
C PRO A 268 36.02 -10.40 7.92
N PRO A 269 36.33 -10.09 9.20
CA PRO A 269 36.36 -11.08 10.29
C PRO A 269 35.03 -11.83 10.47
N SER A 270 33.91 -11.17 10.17
CA SER A 270 32.57 -11.76 10.24
C SER A 270 32.41 -13.00 9.32
N ALA A 271 33.21 -13.11 8.26
CA ALA A 271 33.22 -14.24 7.35
C ALA A 271 33.67 -15.57 8.00
N GLU A 272 34.38 -15.52 9.13
CA GLU A 272 34.79 -16.73 9.86
C GLU A 272 33.59 -17.53 10.39
N SER A 273 32.50 -16.84 10.73
CA SER A 273 31.29 -17.44 11.28
C SER A 273 30.36 -18.09 10.24
N LEU A 274 30.68 -17.96 8.95
CA LEU A 274 29.89 -18.55 7.86
C LEU A 274 30.06 -20.07 7.82
N ASP A 275 28.94 -20.78 7.73
CA ASP A 275 28.96 -22.22 7.43
C ASP A 275 29.48 -22.50 6.00
N PRO A 276 29.84 -23.75 5.65
CA PRO A 276 30.43 -24.05 4.34
C PRO A 276 29.59 -23.55 3.16
N SER A 277 28.27 -23.73 3.19
CA SER A 277 27.39 -23.29 2.10
C SER A 277 27.30 -21.78 1.98
N GLN A 278 27.31 -21.07 3.12
CA GLN A 278 27.35 -19.62 3.16
C GLN A 278 28.71 -19.06 2.72
N ARG A 279 29.80 -19.75 3.04
CA ARG A 279 31.17 -19.39 2.64
C ARG A 279 31.37 -19.54 1.13
N ASP A 280 30.84 -20.61 0.54
CA ASP A 280 30.86 -20.79 -0.91
C ASP A 280 30.09 -19.68 -1.63
N ALA A 281 28.89 -19.36 -1.12
CA ALA A 281 28.09 -18.24 -1.64
C ALA A 281 28.81 -16.89 -1.50
N PHE A 282 29.44 -16.62 -0.35
CA PHE A 282 30.23 -15.42 -0.10
C PHE A 282 31.43 -15.30 -1.05
N ASN A 283 32.19 -16.38 -1.23
CA ASN A 283 33.35 -16.41 -2.13
C ASN A 283 32.95 -16.13 -3.58
N LEU A 284 31.83 -16.70 -4.05
CA LEU A 284 31.31 -16.41 -5.39
C LEU A 284 30.83 -14.96 -5.49
N ALA A 285 30.03 -14.51 -4.52
CA ALA A 285 29.46 -13.16 -4.47
C ALA A 285 30.51 -12.07 -4.47
N THR A 286 31.68 -12.32 -3.89
CA THR A 286 32.80 -11.37 -3.80
C THR A 286 33.79 -11.47 -4.96
N SER A 287 33.78 -12.57 -5.72
CA SER A 287 34.73 -12.81 -6.82
C SER A 287 34.17 -12.67 -8.24
N LYS A 288 32.92 -13.05 -8.47
CA LYS A 288 32.32 -13.18 -9.81
C LYS A 288 31.50 -11.97 -10.20
N GLU A 289 31.44 -11.65 -11.49
CA GLU A 289 30.61 -10.55 -12.03
C GLU A 289 29.10 -10.77 -11.81
N LEU A 290 28.64 -12.01 -11.85
CA LEU A 290 27.25 -12.39 -11.57
C LEU A 290 27.23 -13.56 -10.60
N THR A 291 26.52 -13.41 -9.50
CA THR A 291 26.27 -14.49 -8.54
C THR A 291 24.78 -14.59 -8.22
N ILE A 292 24.26 -15.82 -8.26
CA ILE A 292 22.89 -16.15 -7.88
C ILE A 292 22.97 -17.00 -6.61
N VAL A 293 22.37 -16.53 -5.53
CA VAL A 293 22.32 -17.22 -4.23
C VAL A 293 20.88 -17.58 -3.93
N GLN A 294 20.56 -18.87 -4.06
CA GLN A 294 19.32 -19.43 -3.54
C GLN A 294 19.46 -19.63 -2.04
N GLY A 295 18.56 -19.06 -1.26
CA GLY A 295 18.51 -19.34 0.17
C GLY A 295 17.15 -19.84 0.61
N PRO A 296 17.02 -21.15 0.85
CA PRO A 296 15.84 -21.72 1.49
C PRO A 296 15.49 -21.05 2.83
N PRO A 297 14.27 -21.24 3.35
CA PRO A 297 13.85 -20.65 4.61
C PRO A 297 14.80 -20.96 5.79
N GLY A 298 15.17 -19.94 6.57
CA GLY A 298 16.00 -20.12 7.76
C GLY A 298 17.49 -20.35 7.53
N THR A 299 17.98 -20.31 6.28
CA THR A 299 19.40 -20.57 5.94
C THR A 299 20.35 -19.37 6.13
N GLY A 300 19.82 -18.22 6.55
CA GLY A 300 20.63 -17.04 6.84
C GLY A 300 20.97 -16.16 5.64
N LYS A 301 20.14 -16.15 4.57
CA LYS A 301 20.28 -15.25 3.41
C LYS A 301 20.75 -13.83 3.76
N THR A 302 19.99 -13.14 4.60
CA THR A 302 20.26 -11.75 4.99
C THR A 302 21.58 -11.62 5.76
N PHE A 303 21.99 -12.65 6.52
CA PHE A 303 23.29 -12.68 7.19
C PHE A 303 24.44 -12.84 6.19
N THR A 304 24.32 -13.76 5.24
CA THR A 304 25.31 -13.92 4.15
C THR A 304 25.42 -12.64 3.30
N SER A 305 24.30 -11.99 2.99
CA SER A 305 24.29 -10.69 2.30
C SER A 305 25.00 -9.62 3.11
N LEU A 306 24.79 -9.56 4.44
CA LEU A 306 25.43 -8.57 5.32
C LEU A 306 26.96 -8.69 5.29
N VAL A 307 27.48 -9.91 5.40
CA VAL A 307 28.93 -10.18 5.34
C VAL A 307 29.49 -9.87 3.95
N ALA A 308 28.75 -10.16 2.88
CA ALA A 308 29.13 -9.77 1.52
C ALA A 308 29.18 -8.23 1.34
N ILE A 309 28.20 -7.50 1.90
CA ILE A 309 28.16 -6.03 1.86
C ILE A 309 29.37 -5.43 2.59
N GLU A 310 29.73 -5.98 3.74
CA GLU A 310 30.92 -5.58 4.50
C GLU A 310 32.19 -5.72 3.63
N SER A 311 32.37 -6.89 3.02
CA SER A 311 33.44 -7.15 2.05
C SER A 311 33.43 -6.17 0.87
N PHE A 312 32.27 -5.87 0.29
CA PHE A 312 32.17 -4.92 -0.84
C PHE A 312 32.60 -3.51 -0.46
N VAL A 313 32.15 -3.02 0.70
CA VAL A 313 32.50 -1.67 1.18
C VAL A 313 34.00 -1.58 1.45
N GLU A 314 34.59 -2.58 2.09
CA GLU A 314 36.04 -2.65 2.32
C GLU A 314 36.84 -2.76 1.02
N THR A 315 36.38 -3.58 0.09
CA THR A 315 37.01 -3.75 -1.23
C THR A 315 37.03 -2.43 -2.00
N LEU A 316 35.91 -1.69 -2.00
CA LEU A 316 35.84 -0.38 -2.65
C LEU A 316 36.73 0.65 -1.95
N LYS A 317 36.85 0.63 -0.62
CA LYS A 317 37.82 1.47 0.11
C LYS A 317 39.25 1.20 -0.38
N HIS A 318 39.66 -0.04 -0.54
CA HIS A 318 41.00 -0.36 -1.04
C HIS A 318 41.24 0.13 -2.47
N CYS A 319 40.22 0.12 -3.32
CA CYS A 319 40.31 0.64 -4.69
C CYS A 319 40.48 2.18 -4.74
N GLU A 320 40.06 2.91 -3.71
CA GLU A 320 40.22 4.37 -3.61
C GLU A 320 41.66 4.79 -3.32
N HIS A 321 42.35 4.05 -2.44
CA HIS A 321 43.69 4.39 -1.97
C HIS A 321 44.74 4.36 -3.10
N GLY A 322 44.40 3.80 -4.26
CA GLY A 322 45.24 3.77 -5.47
C GLY A 322 44.93 4.86 -6.52
N LYS A 323 43.97 5.78 -6.28
CA LYS A 323 43.57 6.85 -7.23
C LYS A 323 44.00 8.23 -6.75
N CYS A 324 44.19 9.17 -7.69
CA CYS A 324 44.53 10.57 -7.41
C CYS A 324 43.53 11.19 -6.41
N GLU A 325 44.05 11.94 -5.44
CA GLU A 325 43.31 12.52 -4.32
C GLU A 325 42.04 13.28 -4.74
N GLY A 326 40.90 12.96 -4.11
CA GLY A 326 39.74 13.85 -4.03
C GLY A 326 38.37 13.31 -4.49
N THR A 327 38.27 12.17 -5.19
CA THR A 327 36.95 11.60 -5.55
C THR A 327 36.61 10.37 -4.70
N PRO A 328 35.59 10.43 -3.82
CA PRO A 328 35.15 9.28 -3.03
C PRO A 328 34.60 8.16 -3.95
N ALA A 329 34.79 6.90 -3.57
CA ALA A 329 34.27 5.76 -4.31
C ALA A 329 32.75 5.81 -4.41
N PRO A 330 32.21 5.27 -5.50
CA PRO A 330 30.78 5.09 -5.61
C PRO A 330 30.26 4.16 -4.50
N PRO A 331 29.04 4.40 -3.98
CA PRO A 331 28.43 3.54 -2.98
C PRO A 331 28.04 2.17 -3.58
N VAL A 332 28.00 1.15 -2.72
CA VAL A 332 27.38 -0.15 -3.02
C VAL A 332 25.86 0.03 -3.08
N ILE A 333 25.23 -0.47 -4.14
CA ILE A 333 23.77 -0.44 -4.25
C ILE A 333 23.20 -1.68 -3.55
N ILE A 334 22.27 -1.46 -2.63
CA ILE A 334 21.43 -2.49 -2.04
C ILE A 334 19.99 -2.24 -2.49
N ALA A 335 19.40 -3.24 -3.13
CA ALA A 335 17.99 -3.22 -3.50
C ALA A 335 17.22 -4.38 -2.88
N ALA A 336 15.94 -4.16 -2.57
CA ALA A 336 15.01 -5.22 -2.19
C ALA A 336 13.61 -4.96 -2.75
N GLN A 337 12.78 -6.00 -2.87
CA GLN A 337 11.43 -5.86 -3.40
C GLN A 337 10.51 -5.05 -2.46
N THR A 338 10.62 -5.26 -1.15
CA THR A 338 9.76 -4.61 -0.15
C THR A 338 10.52 -3.56 0.67
N ASN A 339 9.82 -2.53 1.14
CA ASN A 339 10.41 -1.52 2.03
C ASN A 339 10.94 -2.14 3.33
N HIS A 340 10.18 -3.08 3.92
CA HIS A 340 10.52 -3.78 5.16
C HIS A 340 11.81 -4.58 5.07
N ALA A 341 11.99 -5.37 4.01
CA ALA A 341 13.22 -6.14 3.79
C ALA A 341 14.43 -5.21 3.66
N LEU A 342 14.30 -4.15 2.86
CA LEU A 342 15.34 -3.14 2.71
C LEU A 342 15.67 -2.45 4.05
N ASP A 343 14.67 -1.98 4.79
CA ASP A 343 14.86 -1.30 6.08
C ASP A 343 15.60 -2.20 7.07
N LYS A 344 15.17 -3.46 7.21
CA LYS A 344 15.82 -4.46 8.07
C LYS A 344 17.28 -4.68 7.71
N LEU A 345 17.60 -4.76 6.41
CA LEU A 345 18.98 -4.97 5.95
C LEU A 345 19.85 -3.73 6.19
N LEU A 346 19.35 -2.53 5.88
CA LEU A 346 20.07 -1.27 6.13
C LEU A 346 20.29 -1.02 7.63
N ASP A 347 19.29 -1.29 8.47
CA ASP A 347 19.41 -1.17 9.92
C ASP A 347 20.49 -2.12 10.48
N ARG A 348 20.59 -3.34 9.95
CA ARG A 348 21.69 -4.26 10.30
C ARG A 348 23.04 -3.73 9.85
N CYS A 349 23.15 -3.17 8.64
CA CYS A 349 24.39 -2.55 8.16
C CYS A 349 24.84 -1.39 9.07
N MET A 350 23.91 -0.56 9.54
CA MET A 350 24.22 0.51 10.49
C MET A 350 24.66 -0.02 11.85
N LYS A 351 23.94 -1.02 12.40
CA LYS A 351 24.28 -1.63 13.69
C LYS A 351 25.65 -2.31 13.70
N CYS A 352 26.06 -2.87 12.57
CA CYS A 352 27.38 -3.46 12.38
C CYS A 352 28.46 -2.45 11.99
N GLY A 353 28.14 -1.16 11.83
CA GLY A 353 29.12 -0.12 11.51
C GLY A 353 29.76 -0.23 10.13
N ILE A 354 29.11 -0.91 9.16
CA ILE A 354 29.71 -1.23 7.86
C ILE A 354 30.01 0.04 7.03
N GLY A 355 29.19 1.08 7.16
CA GLY A 355 29.42 2.36 6.50
C GLY A 355 28.24 3.33 6.63
N SER A 356 28.47 4.56 6.16
CA SER A 356 27.42 5.57 6.00
C SER A 356 26.40 5.13 4.94
N ILE A 357 25.12 5.34 5.25
CA ILE A 357 24.00 4.88 4.43
C ILE A 357 23.17 6.07 3.96
N VAL A 358 22.68 5.99 2.73
CA VAL A 358 21.55 6.79 2.25
C VAL A 358 20.42 5.88 1.77
N ARG A 359 19.17 6.20 2.14
CA ARG A 359 17.97 5.54 1.59
C ARG A 359 17.25 6.42 0.58
N LEU A 360 16.91 5.83 -0.57
CA LEU A 360 16.03 6.42 -1.57
C LEU A 360 14.58 5.94 -1.38
N GLY A 361 13.63 6.87 -1.48
CA GLY A 361 12.20 6.62 -1.28
C GLY A 361 11.71 6.97 0.13
N GLY A 362 10.40 7.26 0.25
CA GLY A 362 9.78 7.73 1.50
C GLY A 362 9.02 6.66 2.30
N GLY A 363 9.04 5.41 1.86
CA GLY A 363 8.23 4.33 2.45
C GLY A 363 8.85 3.61 3.65
N SER A 364 9.80 4.24 4.35
CA SER A 364 10.38 3.67 5.57
C SER A 364 9.57 4.08 6.78
N THR A 365 9.39 3.16 7.72
CA THR A 365 8.77 3.43 9.04
C THR A 365 9.82 3.52 10.16
N SER A 366 11.08 3.20 9.86
CA SER A 366 12.17 3.21 10.84
C SER A 366 12.74 4.62 10.99
N SER A 367 12.68 5.18 12.20
CA SER A 367 13.14 6.56 12.47
C SER A 367 14.62 6.75 12.15
N THR A 368 15.46 5.78 12.47
CA THR A 368 16.90 5.77 12.17
C THR A 368 17.17 5.84 10.66
N ILE A 369 16.38 5.12 9.87
CA ILE A 369 16.52 5.11 8.41
C ILE A 369 15.95 6.40 7.79
N ILE A 370 14.84 6.93 8.33
CA ILE A 370 14.25 8.18 7.86
C ILE A 370 15.26 9.33 7.98
N GLU A 371 16.03 9.41 9.07
CA GLU A 371 17.12 10.39 9.24
C GLU A 371 18.20 10.28 8.16
N ARG A 372 18.40 9.08 7.61
CA ARG A 372 19.34 8.76 6.53
C ARG A 372 18.66 8.77 5.14
N SER A 373 17.46 9.31 5.02
CA SER A 373 16.84 9.53 3.72
C SER A 373 17.57 10.60 2.91
N LEU A 374 17.55 10.49 1.58
CA LEU A 374 18.15 11.49 0.70
C LEU A 374 17.59 12.91 0.95
N PHE A 375 16.32 13.01 1.31
CA PHE A 375 15.69 14.29 1.65
C PHE A 375 16.37 14.96 2.86
N ASN A 376 16.57 14.21 3.94
CA ASN A 376 17.21 14.74 5.15
C ASN A 376 18.70 14.99 4.95
N LEU A 377 19.38 14.18 4.14
CA LEU A 377 20.77 14.41 3.76
C LEU A 377 20.96 15.76 3.05
N ARG A 378 20.13 16.05 2.05
CA ARG A 378 20.19 17.32 1.30
C ARG A 378 19.91 18.54 2.17
N ARG A 379 18.99 18.42 3.14
CA ARG A 379 18.71 19.50 4.12
C ARG A 379 19.93 19.83 4.98
N LYS A 380 20.72 18.81 5.38
CA LYS A 380 21.95 19.01 6.17
C LYS A 380 23.03 19.75 5.38
N CYS A 381 23.18 19.46 4.07
CA CYS A 381 24.17 20.11 3.22
C CYS A 381 23.85 21.57 2.83
N GLY A 382 22.75 22.16 3.32
CA GLY A 382 22.43 23.59 3.13
C GLY A 382 22.27 24.05 1.66
N SER A 383 22.16 23.12 0.71
CA SER A 383 22.17 23.46 -0.72
C SER A 383 20.89 24.15 -1.15
N ARG A 384 21.01 25.38 -1.67
CA ARG A 384 19.93 26.07 -2.37
C ARG A 384 19.79 25.49 -3.78
N ASP A 385 18.74 24.72 -4.01
CA ASP A 385 18.46 24.08 -5.30
C ASP A 385 18.11 25.11 -6.38
N GLY A 386 18.79 25.03 -7.53
CA GLY A 386 18.34 25.59 -8.82
C GLY A 386 17.72 26.99 -8.74
N SER A 387 18.42 27.95 -8.12
CA SER A 387 17.86 29.29 -7.86
C SER A 387 17.43 30.02 -9.13
N ALA A 388 18.17 29.80 -10.24
CA ALA A 388 17.85 30.33 -11.56
C ALA A 388 16.61 29.65 -12.17
N GLU A 389 16.52 28.32 -12.07
CA GLU A 389 15.37 27.54 -12.52
C GLU A 389 14.10 27.89 -11.71
N TRP A 390 14.26 28.11 -10.40
CA TRP A 390 13.19 28.56 -9.51
C TRP A 390 12.70 29.97 -9.89
N GLY A 391 13.63 30.89 -10.21
CA GLY A 391 13.29 32.22 -10.71
C GLY A 391 12.51 32.16 -12.03
N THR A 392 12.90 31.26 -12.94
CA THR A 392 12.20 30.99 -14.20
C THR A 392 10.81 30.41 -13.96
N GLN A 393 10.68 29.41 -13.10
CA GLN A 393 9.41 28.80 -12.73
C GLN A 393 8.46 29.84 -12.09
N LYS A 394 8.98 30.72 -11.23
CA LYS A 394 8.20 31.80 -10.60
C LYS A 394 7.71 32.82 -11.63
N ARG A 395 8.53 33.16 -12.62
CA ARG A 395 8.14 34.05 -13.73
C ARG A 395 7.06 33.42 -14.61
N LEU A 396 7.24 32.17 -15.03
CA LEU A 396 6.25 31.42 -15.80
C LEU A 396 4.94 31.23 -15.04
N ARG A 397 5.01 31.01 -13.72
CA ARG A 397 3.83 30.96 -12.83
C ARG A 397 3.05 32.26 -12.83
N ARG A 398 3.74 33.39 -12.78
CA ARG A 398 3.11 34.70 -12.84
C ARG A 398 2.46 34.90 -14.20
N SER A 399 3.19 34.65 -15.29
CA SER A 399 2.65 34.74 -16.65
C SER A 399 1.42 33.85 -16.88
N LEU A 400 1.41 32.62 -16.36
CA LEU A 400 0.24 31.74 -16.43
C LEU A 400 -0.96 32.33 -15.69
N ARG A 401 -0.73 32.92 -14.51
CA ARG A 401 -1.77 33.60 -13.74
C ARG A 401 -2.30 34.81 -14.48
N ASP A 402 -1.42 35.64 -15.03
CA ASP A 402 -1.79 36.86 -15.73
C ASP A 402 -2.64 36.52 -16.97
N VAL A 403 -2.20 35.56 -17.80
CA VAL A 403 -2.95 35.11 -18.99
C VAL A 403 -4.33 34.53 -18.65
N ILE A 404 -4.45 33.76 -17.56
CA ILE A 404 -5.75 33.20 -17.17
C ILE A 404 -6.67 34.27 -16.55
N THR A 405 -6.13 35.18 -15.73
CA THR A 405 -6.93 36.25 -15.10
C THR A 405 -7.36 37.31 -16.11
N GLU A 406 -6.48 37.73 -17.02
CA GLU A 406 -6.79 38.68 -18.10
C GLU A 406 -7.67 38.04 -19.18
N GLY A 407 -7.45 36.75 -19.47
CA GLY A 407 -8.20 36.02 -20.49
C GLY A 407 -9.58 35.54 -20.06
N PHE A 408 -9.91 35.53 -18.75
CA PHE A 408 -11.22 35.11 -18.24
C PHE A 408 -11.75 36.11 -17.20
N PRO A 409 -12.40 37.21 -17.63
CA PRO A 409 -12.95 38.19 -16.71
C PRO A 409 -14.04 37.57 -15.81
N ALA A 410 -14.20 38.11 -14.61
CA ALA A 410 -15.20 37.63 -13.64
C ALA A 410 -16.66 37.90 -14.07
N GLY A 411 -16.86 38.78 -15.06
CA GLY A 411 -18.16 39.15 -15.62
C GLY A 411 -18.26 38.86 -17.13
N LEU A 412 -19.17 39.55 -17.81
CA LEU A 412 -19.27 39.46 -19.26
C LEU A 412 -18.00 39.98 -19.93
N LEU A 413 -17.64 39.40 -21.07
CA LEU A 413 -16.61 39.92 -21.96
C LEU A 413 -16.82 41.41 -22.28
N GLU A 414 -15.77 42.22 -22.14
CA GLU A 414 -15.82 43.62 -22.52
C GLU A 414 -15.74 43.79 -24.04
N ALA A 415 -16.51 44.72 -24.59
CA ALA A 415 -16.51 45.01 -26.03
C ALA A 415 -15.12 45.44 -26.53
N LYS A 416 -14.34 46.14 -25.68
CA LYS A 416 -12.99 46.62 -26.00
C LYS A 416 -12.02 45.46 -26.18
N ASP A 417 -12.08 44.46 -25.32
CA ASP A 417 -11.21 43.27 -25.40
C ASP A 417 -11.57 42.43 -26.64
N MET A 418 -12.87 42.30 -26.94
CA MET A 418 -13.31 41.63 -28.17
C MET A 418 -12.76 42.30 -29.44
N LEU A 419 -12.67 43.63 -29.45
CA LEU A 419 -12.09 44.38 -30.57
C LEU A 419 -10.57 44.20 -30.65
N GLN A 420 -9.86 44.32 -29.52
CA GLN A 420 -8.40 44.15 -29.46
C GLN A 420 -7.96 42.74 -29.90
N MET A 421 -8.74 41.73 -29.55
CA MET A 421 -8.51 40.34 -29.97
C MET A 421 -9.03 40.04 -31.39
N GLY A 422 -9.67 41.00 -32.07
CA GLY A 422 -10.18 40.85 -33.43
C GLY A 422 -11.38 39.91 -33.55
N PHE A 423 -12.15 39.72 -32.48
CA PHE A 423 -13.34 38.87 -32.49
C PHE A 423 -14.55 39.56 -33.12
N ILE A 424 -14.61 40.88 -33.00
CA ILE A 424 -15.61 41.77 -33.60
C ILE A 424 -14.94 42.86 -34.45
N SER A 425 -15.65 43.39 -35.45
CA SER A 425 -15.17 44.51 -36.28
C SER A 425 -15.28 45.85 -35.56
N HIS A 426 -14.65 46.89 -36.12
CA HIS A 426 -14.74 48.25 -35.59
C HIS A 426 -16.18 48.80 -35.63
N ASP A 427 -16.95 48.42 -36.65
CA ASP A 427 -18.36 48.82 -36.78
C ASP A 427 -19.25 48.09 -35.76
N GLN A 428 -18.98 46.81 -35.50
CA GLN A 428 -19.65 46.03 -34.46
C GLN A 428 -19.35 46.58 -33.06
N TYR A 429 -18.10 46.98 -32.81
CA TYR A 429 -17.71 47.64 -31.57
C TYR A 429 -18.45 48.97 -31.38
N ARG A 430 -18.48 49.82 -32.43
CA ARG A 430 -19.24 51.07 -32.38
C ARG A 430 -20.73 50.84 -32.10
N SER A 431 -21.34 49.80 -32.69
CA SER A 431 -22.74 49.47 -32.42
C SER A 431 -23.04 49.15 -30.94
N LEU A 432 -22.06 48.65 -30.19
CA LEU A 432 -22.20 48.38 -28.75
C LEU A 432 -21.99 49.63 -27.89
N VAL A 433 -21.09 50.53 -28.30
CA VAL A 433 -20.59 51.64 -27.45
C VAL A 433 -21.24 53.00 -27.77
N GLU A 434 -21.63 53.24 -29.02
CA GLU A 434 -22.17 54.53 -29.51
C GLU A 434 -23.71 54.59 -29.53
N GLY A 435 -24.40 53.58 -29.00
CA GLY A 435 -25.86 53.63 -28.88
C GLY A 435 -26.29 54.59 -27.76
N ASP A 436 -27.16 55.55 -28.07
CA ASP A 436 -27.78 56.46 -27.09
C ASP A 436 -28.69 55.66 -26.12
N TRP A 437 -28.13 55.26 -24.97
CA TRP A 437 -28.86 54.57 -23.90
C TRP A 437 -29.11 55.53 -22.73
N GLU A 438 -29.98 56.54 -22.93
CA GLU A 438 -30.31 57.55 -21.91
C GLU A 438 -31.09 57.01 -20.69
N THR A 439 -31.42 55.71 -20.63
CA THR A 439 -32.27 55.14 -19.56
C THR A 439 -31.69 53.93 -18.80
N ALA A 440 -30.44 53.53 -19.03
CA ALA A 440 -29.84 52.38 -18.33
C ALA A 440 -29.18 52.79 -17.00
N GLU A 441 -29.36 51.99 -15.94
CA GLU A 441 -28.69 52.23 -14.65
C GLU A 441 -27.16 52.18 -14.80
N PRO A 442 -26.37 52.96 -14.03
CA PRO A 442 -24.93 53.17 -14.24
C PRO A 442 -24.02 51.93 -14.05
N MET A 443 -24.58 50.76 -13.73
CA MET A 443 -23.85 49.59 -13.22
C MET A 443 -23.59 48.49 -14.26
N GLU A 444 -24.12 48.58 -15.48
CA GLU A 444 -24.05 47.49 -16.46
C GLU A 444 -23.34 47.90 -17.77
N GLY A 445 -22.33 47.13 -18.19
CA GLY A 445 -21.51 47.43 -19.37
C GLY A 445 -22.22 47.20 -20.73
N PRO A 446 -21.64 47.67 -21.86
CA PRO A 446 -22.28 47.64 -23.20
C PRO A 446 -22.79 46.27 -23.65
N VAL A 447 -22.07 45.20 -23.29
CA VAL A 447 -22.42 43.81 -23.64
C VAL A 447 -23.59 43.30 -22.79
N ALA A 448 -23.73 43.78 -21.55
CA ALA A 448 -24.87 43.47 -20.68
C ALA A 448 -26.16 44.05 -21.27
N ILE A 449 -26.11 45.33 -21.68
CA ILE A 449 -27.23 46.03 -22.33
C ILE A 449 -27.67 45.31 -23.61
N TRP A 450 -26.72 44.86 -24.42
CA TRP A 450 -27.02 44.09 -25.63
C TRP A 450 -27.74 42.76 -25.34
N LEU A 451 -27.43 42.11 -24.21
CA LEU A 451 -28.02 40.85 -23.74
C LEU A 451 -29.30 41.01 -22.90
N ASP A 452 -29.62 42.21 -22.41
CA ASP A 452 -30.71 42.46 -21.46
C ASP A 452 -32.09 41.97 -21.95
N HIS A 453 -32.48 42.33 -23.18
CA HIS A 453 -33.73 41.85 -23.79
C HIS A 453 -33.82 40.32 -23.92
N TYR A 454 -32.69 39.61 -23.99
CA TYR A 454 -32.66 38.15 -23.98
C TYR A 454 -32.85 37.59 -22.57
N HIS A 455 -32.23 38.21 -21.55
CA HIS A 455 -32.41 37.83 -20.14
C HIS A 455 -33.87 37.98 -19.68
N GLN A 456 -34.52 39.09 -20.03
CA GLN A 456 -35.94 39.33 -19.70
C GLN A 456 -36.87 38.32 -20.38
N GLN A 457 -36.54 37.87 -21.59
CA GLN A 457 -37.34 36.89 -22.33
C GLN A 457 -37.19 35.47 -21.75
N ARG A 458 -35.97 35.09 -21.32
CA ARG A 458 -35.68 33.81 -20.62
C ARG A 458 -36.30 33.73 -19.23
N GLN A 459 -36.26 34.82 -18.44
CA GLN A 459 -36.89 34.86 -17.10
C GLN A 459 -38.41 34.66 -17.17
N ARG A 460 -39.06 35.05 -18.28
CA ARG A 460 -40.49 34.78 -18.53
C ARG A 460 -40.77 33.32 -18.91
N GLU A 461 -39.78 32.58 -19.43
CA GLU A 461 -39.92 31.21 -19.89
C GLU A 461 -39.50 30.14 -18.85
N SER A 462 -38.72 30.50 -17.81
CA SER A 462 -38.28 29.55 -16.77
C SER A 462 -37.94 30.26 -15.42
N PRO A 463 -38.81 30.22 -14.39
CA PRO A 463 -38.67 31.01 -13.15
C PRO A 463 -37.58 30.55 -12.16
N ASP A 464 -37.06 29.32 -12.25
CA ASP A 464 -36.26 28.69 -11.17
C ASP A 464 -34.74 29.00 -11.16
N ALA A 465 -34.25 29.99 -11.92
CA ALA A 465 -32.81 30.20 -12.15
C ALA A 465 -32.13 31.24 -11.22
N SER A 466 -32.65 31.48 -10.01
CA SER A 466 -32.19 32.58 -9.13
C SER A 466 -31.04 32.26 -8.16
N ALA A 467 -30.42 31.07 -8.23
CA ALA A 467 -29.53 30.58 -7.15
C ALA A 467 -28.01 30.65 -7.42
N ALA A 468 -27.52 31.58 -8.25
CA ALA A 468 -26.10 31.62 -8.67
C ALA A 468 -25.24 32.71 -8.00
N SER A 469 -25.70 33.36 -6.93
CA SER A 469 -24.98 34.47 -6.28
C SER A 469 -24.68 34.20 -4.80
N ALA A 470 -23.67 33.37 -4.51
CA ALA A 470 -22.89 33.46 -3.26
C ALA A 470 -21.83 32.34 -3.22
N PHE A 471 -20.55 32.66 -3.47
CA PHE A 471 -19.44 31.91 -2.88
C PHE A 471 -18.18 32.78 -2.90
N THR A 472 -17.91 33.44 -1.78
CA THR A 472 -16.59 33.98 -1.44
C THR A 472 -16.29 33.59 0.00
N SER A 473 -15.30 32.73 0.20
CA SER A 473 -14.70 32.50 1.53
C SER A 473 -13.19 32.65 1.41
N GLY A 474 -12.65 33.62 2.14
CA GLY A 474 -11.23 33.81 2.34
C GLY A 474 -10.65 32.79 3.32
N GLY A 475 -9.35 32.51 3.16
CA GLY A 475 -8.57 31.66 4.06
C GLY A 475 -7.19 31.32 3.50
N GLU A 476 -6.19 32.00 4.06
CA GLU A 476 -4.74 31.76 4.14
C GLU A 476 -3.83 31.29 2.98
N ARG A 477 -2.72 32.06 2.94
CA ARG A 477 -1.43 32.05 2.25
C ARG A 477 -0.84 30.70 1.80
N ASP A 478 -0.27 30.79 0.59
CA ASP A 478 0.39 29.80 -0.27
C ASP A 478 -0.54 28.82 -1.04
N PHE A 479 -0.72 29.13 -2.34
CA PHE A 479 -1.39 28.35 -3.40
C PHE A 479 -2.93 28.43 -3.47
N THR A 480 -3.45 29.58 -3.90
CA THR A 480 -4.81 29.67 -4.48
C THR A 480 -4.84 29.13 -5.93
N PRO A 481 -5.77 28.21 -6.27
CA PRO A 481 -6.03 27.81 -7.65
C PRO A 481 -6.44 29.03 -8.48
N ILE A 482 -6.03 29.06 -9.76
CA ILE A 482 -6.55 30.07 -10.67
C ILE A 482 -7.94 29.58 -11.11
N GLU A 483 -9.00 30.17 -10.56
CA GLU A 483 -10.40 29.76 -10.84
C GLU A 483 -10.83 30.18 -12.25
N ILE A 484 -10.87 29.22 -13.18
CA ILE A 484 -11.44 29.40 -14.52
C ILE A 484 -12.99 29.30 -14.48
N SER A 485 -13.59 29.05 -13.32
CA SER A 485 -15.02 28.76 -13.13
C SER A 485 -15.95 29.99 -13.10
N ARG A 486 -15.43 31.21 -13.03
CA ARG A 486 -16.24 32.44 -12.86
C ARG A 486 -17.19 32.80 -14.03
N PRO A 487 -16.85 32.54 -15.31
CA PRO A 487 -17.77 32.77 -16.43
C PRO A 487 -18.90 31.73 -16.54
N VAL A 488 -18.79 30.61 -15.81
CA VAL A 488 -19.66 29.43 -15.99
C VAL A 488 -21.10 29.70 -15.56
N ALA A 489 -21.33 30.52 -14.53
CA ALA A 489 -22.68 30.88 -14.10
C ALA A 489 -23.44 31.63 -15.20
N ALA A 490 -22.79 32.54 -15.92
CA ALA A 490 -23.39 33.25 -17.05
C ALA A 490 -23.60 32.31 -18.26
N LEU A 491 -22.63 31.44 -18.56
CA LEU A 491 -22.67 30.53 -19.71
C LEU A 491 -23.70 29.39 -19.57
N LEU A 492 -23.91 28.87 -18.36
CA LEU A 492 -24.93 27.84 -18.10
C LEU A 492 -26.35 28.38 -18.34
N THR A 493 -26.59 29.67 -18.11
CA THR A 493 -27.85 30.36 -18.45
C THR A 493 -28.12 30.37 -19.96
N PHE A 494 -27.06 30.27 -20.78
CA PHE A 494 -27.14 30.33 -22.25
C PHE A 494 -27.21 28.93 -22.92
N GLN A 495 -26.71 27.87 -22.27
CA GLN A 495 -26.49 26.55 -22.89
C GLN A 495 -27.67 25.55 -22.79
N HIS A 496 -28.76 25.87 -22.08
CA HIS A 496 -29.94 25.00 -22.06
C HIS A 496 -30.82 25.21 -23.30
N ALA A 497 -30.45 24.55 -24.40
CA ALA A 497 -31.34 24.22 -25.52
C ALA A 497 -30.84 22.92 -26.18
N ASN A 498 -31.73 21.94 -26.30
CA ASN A 498 -31.51 20.61 -26.87
C ASN A 498 -30.94 20.64 -28.30
N ASP A 499 -29.62 20.73 -28.48
CA ASP A 499 -29.05 20.70 -29.83
C ASP A 499 -27.77 19.87 -29.90
N VAL A 500 -27.92 18.64 -30.39
CA VAL A 500 -26.91 17.57 -30.40
C VAL A 500 -25.90 17.73 -31.55
N ASN A 501 -26.01 18.76 -32.41
CA ASN A 501 -25.34 18.79 -33.72
C ASN A 501 -24.53 20.07 -34.10
N ASP A 502 -24.04 20.90 -33.17
CA ASP A 502 -23.24 22.12 -33.49
C ASP A 502 -23.94 23.13 -34.46
N ILE A 503 -25.24 22.95 -34.74
CA ILE A 503 -26.01 23.77 -35.69
C ILE A 503 -26.08 25.22 -35.21
N TRP A 504 -26.24 25.43 -33.90
CA TRP A 504 -26.23 26.75 -33.29
C TRP A 504 -24.91 27.50 -33.51
N LEU A 505 -23.77 26.79 -33.54
CA LEU A 505 -22.44 27.38 -33.71
C LEU A 505 -22.27 27.95 -35.11
N HIS A 506 -22.68 27.18 -36.13
CA HIS A 506 -22.70 27.64 -37.52
C HIS A 506 -23.63 28.84 -37.71
N ARG A 507 -24.80 28.81 -37.06
CA ARG A 507 -25.77 29.90 -37.09
C ARG A 507 -25.22 31.17 -36.44
N ALA A 508 -24.62 31.05 -35.26
CA ALA A 508 -24.00 32.15 -34.53
C ALA A 508 -22.86 32.79 -35.34
N LYS A 509 -21.98 31.96 -35.93
CA LYS A 509 -20.89 32.43 -36.81
C LYS A 509 -21.43 33.22 -38.02
N ARG A 510 -22.50 32.73 -38.65
CA ARG A 510 -23.12 33.40 -39.80
C ARG A 510 -23.80 34.72 -39.39
N LEU A 511 -24.52 34.73 -38.28
CA LEU A 511 -25.18 35.93 -37.76
C LEU A 511 -24.17 37.02 -37.40
N LEU A 512 -23.05 36.66 -36.76
CA LEU A 512 -21.99 37.61 -36.47
C LEU A 512 -21.36 38.17 -37.77
N ALA A 513 -21.17 37.35 -38.79
CA ALA A 513 -20.56 37.79 -40.05
C ALA A 513 -21.48 38.68 -40.92
N MET A 514 -22.80 38.47 -40.85
CA MET A 514 -23.78 39.17 -41.69
C MET A 514 -24.22 40.53 -41.15
N ASN A 515 -23.96 40.83 -39.88
CA ASN A 515 -24.46 42.04 -39.23
C ASN A 515 -23.27 42.91 -38.78
N SER A 516 -23.13 44.09 -39.38
CA SER A 516 -22.18 45.11 -38.93
C SER A 516 -22.66 45.80 -37.64
N ASP A 517 -23.98 45.82 -37.41
CA ASP A 517 -24.63 46.29 -36.19
C ASP A 517 -25.20 45.08 -35.41
N LEU A 518 -24.71 44.87 -34.19
CA LEU A 518 -25.08 43.70 -33.38
C LEU A 518 -26.53 43.75 -32.86
N TYR A 519 -27.20 44.91 -32.85
CA TYR A 519 -28.60 45.03 -32.42
C TYR A 519 -29.59 44.49 -33.45
N GLN A 520 -29.18 44.38 -34.73
CA GLN A 520 -29.97 43.75 -35.80
C GLN A 520 -30.15 42.23 -35.59
N ILE A 521 -29.31 41.63 -34.75
CA ILE A 521 -29.46 40.24 -34.33
C ILE A 521 -30.66 40.16 -33.36
N LYS A 522 -31.67 39.35 -33.72
CA LYS A 522 -32.86 39.16 -32.87
C LYS A 522 -32.46 38.73 -31.45
N PRO A 523 -33.11 39.26 -30.38
CA PRO A 523 -32.75 39.00 -28.99
C PRO A 523 -32.53 37.51 -28.67
N ILE A 524 -33.45 36.63 -29.11
CA ILE A 524 -33.38 35.16 -28.92
C ILE A 524 -32.07 34.50 -29.40
N TYR A 525 -31.34 35.12 -30.34
CA TYR A 525 -30.09 34.58 -30.87
C TYR A 525 -28.82 35.26 -30.33
N ARG A 526 -28.95 36.36 -29.56
CA ARG A 526 -27.80 37.11 -29.03
C ARG A 526 -26.96 36.28 -28.06
N GLY A 527 -27.60 35.46 -27.22
CA GLY A 527 -26.91 34.51 -26.33
C GLY A 527 -26.03 33.50 -27.08
N ASN A 528 -26.48 32.98 -28.23
CA ASN A 528 -25.70 32.05 -29.05
C ASN A 528 -24.47 32.72 -29.68
N VAL A 529 -24.63 33.98 -30.11
CA VAL A 529 -23.52 34.78 -30.69
C VAL A 529 -22.51 35.14 -29.60
N TYR A 530 -22.96 35.50 -28.40
CA TYR A 530 -22.10 35.70 -27.25
C TYR A 530 -21.31 34.43 -26.90
N CYS A 531 -21.97 33.26 -26.84
CA CYS A 531 -21.30 31.98 -26.60
C CYS A 531 -20.24 31.66 -27.67
N TYR A 532 -20.49 32.03 -28.93
CA TYR A 532 -19.50 31.88 -30.00
C TYR A 532 -18.29 32.81 -29.83
N LEU A 533 -18.51 34.07 -29.44
CA LEU A 533 -17.42 35.03 -29.13
C LEU A 533 -16.60 34.57 -27.92
N TYR A 534 -17.26 34.06 -26.88
CA TYR A 534 -16.59 33.46 -25.73
C TYR A 534 -15.77 32.23 -26.14
N LYS A 535 -16.30 31.37 -27.01
CA LYS A 535 -15.55 30.24 -27.55
C LYS A 535 -14.30 30.67 -28.31
N LYS A 536 -14.36 31.73 -29.13
CA LYS A 536 -13.18 32.30 -29.80
C LYS A 536 -12.12 32.79 -28.80
N MET A 537 -12.54 33.47 -27.74
CA MET A 537 -11.63 33.91 -26.68
C MET A 537 -10.99 32.71 -25.98
N PHE A 538 -11.81 31.73 -25.60
CA PHE A 538 -11.35 30.49 -24.97
C PHE A 538 -10.30 29.79 -25.85
N ASP A 539 -10.54 29.66 -27.15
CA ASP A 539 -9.59 29.05 -28.10
C ASP A 539 -8.27 29.84 -28.18
N ALA A 540 -8.32 31.18 -28.18
CA ALA A 540 -7.13 32.05 -28.21
C ALA A 540 -6.30 31.95 -26.93
N VAL A 541 -6.95 32.01 -25.75
CA VAL A 541 -6.30 31.87 -24.44
C VAL A 541 -5.73 30.46 -24.27
N THR A 542 -6.45 29.44 -24.77
CA THR A 542 -6.01 28.04 -24.74
C THR A 542 -4.64 27.84 -25.38
N ILE A 543 -4.40 28.41 -26.57
CA ILE A 543 -3.10 28.29 -27.25
C ILE A 543 -1.98 28.92 -26.41
N GLN A 544 -2.24 30.07 -25.77
CA GLN A 544 -1.27 30.75 -24.93
C GLN A 544 -0.95 29.93 -23.66
N VAL A 545 -1.97 29.41 -22.99
CA VAL A 545 -1.82 28.58 -21.80
C VAL A 545 -1.06 27.29 -22.13
N GLN A 546 -1.41 26.60 -23.22
CA GLN A 546 -0.69 25.40 -23.67
C GLN A 546 0.80 25.66 -23.90
N ARG A 547 1.16 26.83 -24.47
CA ARG A 547 2.56 27.23 -24.65
C ARG A 547 3.26 27.43 -23.29
N ILE A 548 2.64 28.14 -22.37
CA ILE A 548 3.22 28.41 -21.04
C ILE A 548 3.36 27.11 -20.23
N VAL A 549 2.37 26.21 -20.30
CA VAL A 549 2.43 24.88 -19.65
C VAL A 549 3.59 24.05 -20.21
N ARG A 550 3.81 24.06 -21.53
CA ARG A 550 4.97 23.41 -22.18
C ARG A 550 6.31 23.95 -21.67
N GLU A 551 6.45 25.27 -21.62
CA GLU A 551 7.66 25.93 -21.09
C GLU A 551 7.86 25.62 -19.60
N LEU A 552 6.78 25.56 -18.83
CA LEU A 552 6.79 25.24 -17.41
C LEU A 552 7.24 23.81 -17.15
N ASP A 553 6.73 22.83 -17.91
CA ASP A 553 7.14 21.43 -17.79
C ASP A 553 8.59 21.21 -18.22
N ALA A 554 9.09 21.97 -19.20
CA ALA A 554 10.52 22.00 -19.51
C ALA A 554 11.34 22.56 -18.34
N SER A 555 10.88 23.64 -17.71
CA SER A 555 11.53 24.22 -16.53
C SER A 555 11.53 23.26 -15.33
N CYS A 556 10.42 22.53 -15.09
CA CYS A 556 10.34 21.54 -14.02
C CYS A 556 11.28 20.34 -14.25
N ARG A 557 11.49 19.94 -15.51
CA ARG A 557 12.52 18.94 -15.87
C ARG A 557 13.92 19.45 -15.54
N ASN A 558 14.26 20.68 -15.93
CA ASN A 558 15.56 21.29 -15.59
C ASN A 558 15.78 21.34 -14.07
N LEU A 559 14.75 21.71 -13.31
CA LEU A 559 14.81 21.73 -11.84
C LEU A 559 15.03 20.31 -11.27
N THR A 560 14.39 19.30 -11.85
CA THR A 560 14.61 17.89 -11.46
C THR A 560 16.05 17.45 -11.73
N ALA A 561 16.62 17.80 -12.88
CA ALA A 561 18.02 17.54 -13.20
C ALA A 561 18.96 18.22 -12.20
N ALA A 562 18.78 19.52 -11.94
CA ALA A 562 19.57 20.27 -10.96
C ALA A 562 19.47 19.67 -9.55
N ARG A 563 18.28 19.21 -9.13
CA ARG A 563 18.08 18.53 -7.84
C ARG A 563 18.83 17.21 -7.76
N TRP A 564 18.84 16.42 -8.83
CA TRP A 564 19.61 15.17 -8.88
C TRP A 564 21.11 15.46 -8.84
N GLU A 565 21.61 16.50 -9.52
CA GLU A 565 23.01 16.90 -9.45
C GLU A 565 23.42 17.29 -8.02
N THR A 566 22.60 18.09 -7.34
CA THR A 566 22.80 18.41 -5.92
C THR A 566 22.75 17.16 -5.05
N SER A 567 21.88 16.21 -5.36
CA SER A 567 21.77 14.93 -4.64
C SER A 567 23.03 14.09 -4.80
N VAL A 568 23.59 13.99 -6.01
CA VAL A 568 24.87 13.29 -6.26
C VAL A 568 25.99 13.92 -5.45
N ARG A 569 26.09 15.26 -5.43
CA ARG A 569 27.08 15.98 -4.64
C ARG A 569 26.92 15.71 -3.15
N ALA A 570 25.71 15.86 -2.60
CA ALA A 570 25.45 15.58 -1.19
C ALA A 570 25.80 14.14 -0.77
N ILE A 571 25.52 13.15 -1.62
CA ILE A 571 25.89 11.74 -1.35
C ILE A 571 27.41 11.57 -1.33
N ARG A 572 28.13 12.21 -2.26
CA ARG A 572 29.61 12.16 -2.31
C ARG A 572 30.24 12.89 -1.13
N ASP A 573 29.76 14.09 -0.80
CA ASP A 573 30.31 14.95 0.25
C ASP A 573 30.13 14.34 1.66
N ASP A 574 29.01 13.65 1.91
CA ASP A 574 28.77 12.90 3.16
C ASP A 574 29.57 11.59 3.24
N GLY A 575 30.27 11.21 2.15
CA GLY A 575 31.07 9.99 2.08
C GLY A 575 30.23 8.72 2.17
N VAL A 576 29.01 8.72 1.63
CA VAL A 576 28.07 7.59 1.67
C VAL A 576 28.68 6.36 1.02
N ARG A 577 28.65 5.23 1.73
CA ARG A 577 29.18 3.93 1.26
C ARG A 577 28.11 2.97 0.78
N ILE A 578 26.88 3.11 1.27
CA ILE A 578 25.77 2.22 0.96
C ILE A 578 24.57 3.05 0.51
N LEU A 579 24.02 2.72 -0.66
CA LEU A 579 22.78 3.30 -1.18
C LEU A 579 21.69 2.24 -1.20
N GLY A 580 20.66 2.41 -0.38
CA GLY A 580 19.51 1.52 -0.30
C GLY A 580 18.30 2.05 -1.08
N CYS A 581 17.66 1.21 -1.89
CA CYS A 581 16.39 1.55 -2.54
C CYS A 581 15.54 0.31 -2.83
N THR A 582 14.23 0.46 -3.10
CA THR A 582 13.44 -0.69 -3.56
C THR A 582 13.80 -1.03 -5.02
N THR A 583 13.44 -2.22 -5.51
CA THR A 583 13.65 -2.60 -6.92
C THR A 583 12.97 -1.62 -7.88
N THR A 584 11.77 -1.12 -7.55
CA THR A 584 11.11 -0.02 -8.29
C THR A 584 11.91 1.28 -8.19
N GLY A 585 12.59 1.51 -7.06
CA GLY A 585 13.51 2.62 -6.84
C GLY A 585 14.69 2.63 -7.82
N LEU A 586 15.21 1.47 -8.21
CA LEU A 586 16.29 1.36 -9.20
C LEU A 586 15.91 2.00 -10.54
N ALA A 587 14.67 1.79 -10.99
CA ALA A 587 14.14 2.36 -12.21
C ALA A 587 13.71 3.83 -12.02
N LYS A 588 13.04 4.15 -10.89
CA LYS A 588 12.58 5.50 -10.56
C LYS A 588 13.72 6.52 -10.47
N TYR A 589 14.81 6.14 -9.82
CA TYR A 589 15.98 6.98 -9.60
C TYR A 589 17.13 6.63 -10.54
N ARG A 590 16.85 5.98 -11.69
CA ARG A 590 17.87 5.47 -12.62
C ARG A 590 18.94 6.50 -12.98
N GLY A 591 18.54 7.73 -13.32
CA GLY A 591 19.49 8.79 -13.70
C GLY A 591 20.38 9.26 -12.54
N LEU A 592 19.82 9.37 -11.33
CA LEU A 592 20.59 9.68 -10.11
C LEU A 592 21.60 8.58 -9.80
N ILE A 593 21.15 7.32 -9.83
CA ILE A 593 21.98 6.16 -9.52
C ILE A 593 23.07 5.98 -10.58
N ALA A 594 22.73 6.08 -11.87
CA ALA A 594 23.70 6.01 -12.97
C ALA A 594 24.78 7.09 -12.86
N ALA A 595 24.41 8.31 -12.43
CA ALA A 595 25.35 9.42 -12.24
C ALA A 595 26.30 9.23 -11.04
N LEU A 596 25.94 8.37 -10.08
CA LEU A 596 26.86 7.94 -9.02
C LEU A 596 27.90 6.94 -9.53
N GLN A 597 27.71 6.34 -10.71
CA GLN A 597 28.61 5.35 -11.32
C GLN A 597 28.88 4.13 -10.42
N PRO A 598 27.82 3.43 -9.96
CA PRO A 598 27.95 2.26 -9.10
C PRO A 598 28.74 1.15 -9.80
N ARG A 599 29.58 0.45 -9.03
CA ARG A 599 30.36 -0.71 -9.50
C ARG A 599 29.75 -2.04 -9.05
N ILE A 600 29.07 -2.06 -7.89
CA ILE A 600 28.52 -3.25 -7.24
C ILE A 600 27.04 -3.04 -6.91
N MET A 601 26.21 -4.02 -7.25
CA MET A 601 24.79 -4.06 -6.89
C MET A 601 24.41 -5.41 -6.28
N LEU A 602 23.79 -5.40 -5.10
CA LEU A 602 23.17 -6.56 -4.47
C LEU A 602 21.65 -6.37 -4.41
N VAL A 603 20.91 -7.38 -4.87
CA VAL A 603 19.45 -7.41 -4.82
C VAL A 603 19.01 -8.53 -3.89
N GLU A 604 18.43 -8.18 -2.73
CA GLU A 604 17.79 -9.11 -1.81
C GLU A 604 16.34 -9.39 -2.24
N GLU A 605 15.86 -10.60 -1.98
CA GLU A 605 14.57 -11.12 -2.45
C GLU A 605 14.37 -10.92 -3.96
N ALA A 606 15.44 -11.12 -4.73
CA ALA A 606 15.46 -10.94 -6.18
C ALA A 606 14.49 -11.89 -6.92
N ALA A 607 14.12 -13.01 -6.30
CA ALA A 607 13.13 -13.94 -6.82
C ALA A 607 11.70 -13.38 -6.88
N GLU A 608 11.41 -12.34 -6.10
CA GLU A 608 10.10 -11.67 -6.06
C GLU A 608 10.10 -10.34 -6.84
N ALA A 609 11.27 -9.92 -7.30
CA ALA A 609 11.40 -8.74 -8.13
C ALA A 609 10.99 -9.06 -9.57
N ARG A 610 10.19 -8.16 -10.14
CA ARG A 610 9.86 -8.22 -11.56
C ARG A 610 11.13 -8.14 -12.39
N GLU A 611 11.20 -8.98 -13.41
CA GLU A 611 12.34 -9.04 -14.32
C GLU A 611 12.70 -7.68 -14.92
N GLY A 612 11.68 -6.94 -15.39
CA GLY A 612 11.83 -5.59 -15.93
C GLY A 612 12.51 -4.61 -14.97
N ASN A 613 12.32 -4.72 -13.64
CA ASN A 613 12.95 -3.81 -12.67
C ASN A 613 14.47 -3.93 -12.69
N ILE A 614 14.99 -5.17 -12.69
CA ILE A 614 16.43 -5.43 -12.63
C ILE A 614 17.05 -5.23 -14.01
N ALA A 615 16.39 -5.68 -15.09
CA ALA A 615 16.85 -5.45 -16.46
C ALA A 615 16.98 -3.95 -16.78
N ALA A 616 16.02 -3.15 -16.32
CA ALA A 616 16.04 -1.69 -16.40
C ALA A 616 17.10 -1.02 -15.51
N ALA A 617 17.85 -1.77 -14.70
CA ALA A 617 18.82 -1.27 -13.74
C ALA A 617 20.26 -1.80 -13.98
N LEU A 618 20.52 -2.42 -15.12
CA LEU A 618 21.87 -2.83 -15.51
C LEU A 618 22.65 -1.62 -16.01
N TYR A 619 23.25 -0.89 -15.06
CA TYR A 619 24.03 0.29 -15.39
C TYR A 619 25.34 -0.08 -16.13
N PRO A 620 25.85 0.77 -17.05
CA PRO A 620 27.10 0.49 -17.77
C PRO A 620 28.33 0.31 -16.88
N THR A 621 28.34 0.93 -15.70
CA THR A 621 29.47 0.92 -14.75
C THR A 621 29.45 -0.28 -13.81
N LEU A 622 28.37 -1.08 -13.79
CA LEU A 622 28.32 -2.26 -12.93
C LEU A 622 29.31 -3.32 -13.42
N ASP A 623 30.20 -3.71 -12.52
CA ASP A 623 31.09 -4.87 -12.69
C ASP A 623 30.53 -6.12 -12.01
N GLN A 624 29.70 -5.93 -10.98
CA GLN A 624 29.24 -7.02 -10.13
C GLN A 624 27.75 -6.89 -9.78
N LEU A 625 27.02 -7.99 -9.98
CA LEU A 625 25.62 -8.17 -9.62
C LEU A 625 25.45 -9.43 -8.77
N VAL A 626 24.89 -9.27 -7.58
CA VAL A 626 24.53 -10.39 -6.69
C VAL A 626 23.02 -10.44 -6.52
N LEU A 627 22.41 -11.55 -6.93
CA LEU A 627 20.99 -11.80 -6.79
C LEU A 627 20.78 -12.81 -5.67
N VAL A 628 20.20 -12.38 -4.56
CA VAL A 628 19.90 -13.24 -3.41
C VAL A 628 18.39 -13.39 -3.32
N GLY A 629 17.90 -14.62 -3.24
CA GLY A 629 16.46 -14.88 -3.19
C GLY A 629 16.15 -16.36 -3.15
N ASP A 630 14.89 -16.71 -3.43
CA ASP A 630 14.47 -18.09 -3.52
C ASP A 630 13.28 -18.25 -4.48
N HIS A 631 13.56 -18.72 -5.70
CA HIS A 631 12.56 -18.92 -6.76
C HIS A 631 11.50 -19.99 -6.45
N GLN A 632 11.69 -20.78 -5.37
CA GLN A 632 10.69 -21.73 -4.89
C GLN A 632 9.74 -21.13 -3.84
N GLN A 633 10.00 -19.89 -3.37
CA GLN A 633 9.08 -19.09 -2.56
C GLN A 633 8.28 -18.13 -3.44
N LEU A 634 7.77 -17.01 -2.93
CA LEU A 634 6.87 -16.14 -3.69
C LEU A 634 7.50 -15.64 -4.99
N VAL A 635 6.63 -15.43 -5.97
CA VAL A 635 6.98 -14.92 -7.30
C VAL A 635 6.55 -13.46 -7.43
N PRO A 636 7.07 -12.71 -8.42
CA PRO A 636 6.65 -11.34 -8.66
C PRO A 636 5.13 -11.22 -8.82
N GLN A 637 4.54 -10.29 -8.08
CA GLN A 637 3.11 -10.01 -8.20
C GLN A 637 2.81 -9.26 -9.50
N VAL A 638 1.89 -9.81 -10.28
CA VAL A 638 1.38 -9.24 -11.53
C VAL A 638 -0.13 -9.10 -11.40
N GLN A 639 -0.63 -7.90 -11.72
CA GLN A 639 -2.02 -7.52 -11.47
C GLN A 639 -2.96 -8.14 -12.52
N VAL A 640 -2.49 -8.26 -13.77
CA VAL A 640 -3.26 -8.87 -14.86
C VAL A 640 -2.94 -10.37 -14.92
N HIS A 641 -3.88 -11.20 -14.47
CA HIS A 641 -3.68 -12.66 -14.37
C HIS A 641 -3.31 -13.33 -15.70
N GLU A 642 -3.82 -12.82 -16.83
CA GLU A 642 -3.51 -13.30 -18.18
C GLU A 642 -2.00 -13.24 -18.49
N LEU A 643 -1.26 -12.33 -17.85
CA LEU A 643 0.19 -12.20 -18.02
C LEU A 643 0.98 -13.19 -17.16
N CYS A 644 0.36 -13.82 -16.13
CA CYS A 644 1.01 -14.79 -15.25
C CYS A 644 1.09 -16.20 -15.86
N VAL A 645 0.43 -16.42 -16.99
CA VAL A 645 0.32 -17.75 -17.62
C VAL A 645 1.08 -17.78 -18.95
N GLU A 646 1.25 -18.97 -19.52
CA GLU A 646 1.75 -19.14 -20.89
C GLU A 646 0.86 -18.37 -21.88
N PRO A 647 1.44 -17.67 -22.87
CA PRO A 647 2.86 -17.62 -23.23
C PRO A 647 3.70 -16.51 -22.57
N HIS A 648 3.12 -15.66 -21.72
CA HIS A 648 3.78 -14.41 -21.29
C HIS A 648 4.62 -14.54 -20.03
N ARG A 649 4.13 -15.28 -19.01
CA ARG A 649 4.84 -15.58 -17.75
C ARG A 649 5.57 -14.37 -17.13
N LEU A 650 4.92 -13.21 -17.05
CA LEU A 650 5.48 -11.97 -16.47
C LEU A 650 5.77 -12.08 -14.96
N ASN A 651 5.23 -13.10 -14.31
CA ASN A 651 5.51 -13.48 -12.92
C ASN A 651 6.75 -14.39 -12.79
N VAL A 652 7.62 -14.46 -13.78
CA VAL A 652 8.96 -15.06 -13.65
C VAL A 652 9.96 -13.94 -13.38
N SER A 653 10.76 -14.08 -12.33
CA SER A 653 11.79 -13.09 -11.99
C SER A 653 13.04 -13.26 -12.84
N LEU A 654 13.88 -12.22 -12.91
CA LEU A 654 15.18 -12.36 -13.55
C LEU A 654 16.03 -13.44 -12.85
N PHE A 655 15.91 -13.57 -11.54
CA PHE A 655 16.56 -14.65 -10.78
C PHE A 655 16.19 -16.02 -11.34
N GLU A 656 14.88 -16.29 -11.45
CA GLU A 656 14.38 -17.59 -11.92
C GLU A 656 14.73 -17.81 -13.40
N ARG A 657 14.61 -16.79 -14.24
CA ARG A 657 14.99 -16.92 -15.65
C ARG A 657 16.46 -17.26 -15.83
N LEU A 658 17.37 -16.63 -15.08
CA LEU A 658 18.79 -16.96 -15.16
C LEU A 658 19.07 -18.41 -14.73
N VAL A 659 18.34 -18.93 -13.73
CA VAL A 659 18.40 -20.36 -13.35
C VAL A 659 17.88 -21.24 -14.50
N ASN A 660 16.79 -20.85 -15.16
CA ASN A 660 16.22 -21.58 -16.30
C ASN A 660 17.18 -21.59 -17.52
N LEU A 661 17.92 -20.50 -17.74
CA LEU A 661 19.02 -20.37 -18.70
C LEU A 661 20.28 -21.17 -18.34
N LYS A 662 20.22 -21.98 -17.28
CA LYS A 662 21.30 -22.86 -16.81
C LYS A 662 22.54 -22.11 -16.33
N ILE A 663 22.37 -20.87 -15.86
CA ILE A 663 23.44 -20.16 -15.16
C ILE A 663 23.63 -20.82 -13.79
N PRO A 664 24.87 -21.20 -13.43
CA PRO A 664 25.16 -21.77 -12.12
C PRO A 664 24.72 -20.86 -10.98
N TYR A 665 24.10 -21.44 -9.97
CA TYR A 665 23.70 -20.76 -8.74
C TYR A 665 24.18 -21.55 -7.53
N CYS A 666 24.40 -20.86 -6.42
CA CYS A 666 24.74 -21.47 -5.13
C CYS A 666 23.49 -21.57 -4.26
N ALA A 667 23.29 -22.70 -3.58
CA ALA A 667 22.19 -22.88 -2.64
C ALA A 667 22.72 -22.98 -1.20
N LEU A 668 22.19 -22.15 -0.30
CA LEU A 668 22.44 -22.29 1.13
C LEU A 668 21.76 -23.54 1.67
N ARG A 669 22.42 -24.29 2.56
CA ARG A 669 21.98 -25.63 2.98
C ARG A 669 21.59 -25.73 4.45
N VAL A 670 22.22 -24.96 5.33
CA VAL A 670 22.08 -25.14 6.79
C VAL A 670 21.02 -24.18 7.35
N GLN A 671 19.87 -24.72 7.77
CA GLN A 671 18.77 -23.94 8.35
C GLN A 671 18.88 -23.81 9.88
N ARG A 672 18.51 -22.62 10.37
CA ARG A 672 18.63 -22.20 11.78
C ARG A 672 17.30 -21.78 12.40
N ARG A 673 16.17 -22.06 11.74
CA ARG A 673 14.82 -21.61 12.13
C ARG A 673 14.02 -22.73 12.78
N MET A 674 13.73 -23.78 12.04
CA MET A 674 12.75 -24.82 12.34
C MET A 674 13.39 -25.95 13.16
N VAL A 675 12.65 -26.53 14.09
CA VAL A 675 13.05 -27.83 14.65
C VAL A 675 13.02 -28.94 13.57
N PRO A 676 13.77 -30.04 13.74
CA PRO A 676 13.88 -31.09 12.72
C PRO A 676 12.54 -31.63 12.22
N THR A 677 11.56 -31.84 13.12
CA THR A 677 10.22 -32.34 12.76
C THR A 677 9.48 -31.43 11.79
N LEU A 678 9.60 -30.10 11.96
CA LEU A 678 9.02 -29.09 11.08
C LEU A 678 9.82 -28.98 9.77
N ARG A 679 11.14 -29.01 9.86
CA ARG A 679 12.04 -28.95 8.70
C ARG A 679 11.76 -30.09 7.71
N ARG A 680 11.42 -31.29 8.17
CA ARG A 680 11.04 -32.44 7.30
C ARG A 680 9.89 -32.13 6.35
N VAL A 681 8.93 -31.31 6.77
CA VAL A 681 7.83 -30.85 5.90
C VAL A 681 8.38 -29.98 4.77
N VAL A 682 9.27 -29.05 5.10
CA VAL A 682 9.92 -28.15 4.12
C VAL A 682 10.92 -28.88 3.23
N GLN A 683 11.56 -29.95 3.73
CA GLN A 683 12.52 -30.77 2.97
C GLN A 683 11.87 -31.46 1.76
N THR A 684 10.53 -31.58 1.73
CA THR A 684 9.81 -32.05 0.54
C THR A 684 9.96 -31.14 -0.68
N PHE A 685 10.28 -29.86 -0.45
CA PHE A 685 10.58 -28.87 -1.49
C PHE A 685 12.10 -28.69 -1.65
N TYR A 686 12.87 -28.78 -0.55
CA TYR A 686 14.32 -28.62 -0.53
C TYR A 686 15.02 -29.88 -0.01
N PRO A 687 15.36 -30.86 -0.88
CA PRO A 687 15.91 -32.15 -0.45
C PRO A 687 17.19 -32.06 0.37
N ASN A 688 18.05 -31.08 0.05
CA ASN A 688 19.39 -30.90 0.62
C ASN A 688 19.43 -29.98 1.86
N LEU A 689 18.27 -29.68 2.47
CA LEU A 689 18.18 -28.81 3.63
C LEU A 689 18.59 -29.54 4.92
N GLU A 690 19.56 -28.98 5.64
CA GLU A 690 20.20 -29.55 6.83
C GLU A 690 19.97 -28.68 8.06
N ASP A 691 20.03 -29.27 9.26
CA ASP A 691 19.78 -28.57 10.51
C ASP A 691 21.07 -28.05 11.15
N HIS A 692 21.08 -26.79 11.58
CA HIS A 692 22.12 -26.28 12.48
C HIS A 692 21.89 -26.79 13.90
N GLU A 693 22.96 -26.98 14.68
CA GLU A 693 22.87 -27.45 16.08
C GLU A 693 21.96 -26.56 16.95
N SER A 694 21.86 -25.26 16.65
CA SER A 694 20.98 -24.34 17.39
C SER A 694 19.50 -24.72 17.37
N VAL A 695 19.02 -25.48 16.37
CA VAL A 695 17.61 -25.88 16.27
C VAL A 695 17.29 -27.17 17.02
N THR A 696 18.30 -27.92 17.45
CA THR A 696 18.11 -29.15 18.24
C THR A 696 18.18 -28.87 19.74
N ARG A 697 18.76 -27.73 20.15
CA ARG A 697 18.92 -27.32 21.55
C ARG A 697 17.56 -26.93 22.18
N PRO A 698 17.04 -27.66 23.19
CA PRO A 698 15.74 -27.37 23.80
C PRO A 698 15.63 -25.97 24.42
N ALA A 699 16.73 -25.41 24.93
CA ALA A 699 16.77 -24.05 25.47
C ALA A 699 16.45 -22.97 24.41
N LEU A 700 16.82 -23.21 23.15
CA LEU A 700 16.54 -22.30 22.03
C LEU A 700 15.26 -22.67 21.27
N ARG A 701 14.78 -23.91 21.40
CA ARG A 701 13.59 -24.47 20.75
C ARG A 701 12.74 -25.28 21.72
N PRO A 702 12.14 -24.63 22.74
CA PRO A 702 11.33 -25.33 23.72
C PRO A 702 10.11 -26.01 23.06
N PRO A 703 9.59 -27.10 23.65
CA PRO A 703 8.28 -27.64 23.28
C PRO A 703 7.18 -26.58 23.39
N VAL A 704 6.07 -26.75 22.67
CA VAL A 704 4.94 -25.84 22.76
C VAL A 704 4.14 -26.14 24.04
N PRO A 705 4.02 -25.17 24.97
CA PRO A 705 3.21 -25.34 26.18
C PRO A 705 1.78 -25.79 25.85
N GLY A 706 1.28 -26.80 26.57
CA GLY A 706 -0.05 -27.39 26.36
C GLY A 706 -0.13 -28.42 25.23
N MET A 707 0.96 -28.67 24.50
CA MET A 707 0.95 -29.64 23.38
C MET A 707 1.85 -30.86 23.62
N GLY A 708 2.55 -30.92 24.76
CA GLY A 708 3.49 -32.01 25.03
C GLY A 708 4.54 -32.13 23.93
N ASP A 709 4.75 -33.33 23.41
CA ASP A 709 5.67 -33.58 22.29
C ASP A 709 5.05 -33.31 20.90
N CYS A 710 3.75 -32.97 20.84
CA CYS A 710 3.03 -32.71 19.60
C CYS A 710 3.40 -31.34 19.01
N ARG A 711 4.53 -31.26 18.30
CA ARG A 711 4.99 -30.03 17.63
C ARG A 711 4.36 -29.80 16.26
N LEU A 712 3.78 -30.84 15.66
CA LEU A 712 3.23 -30.83 14.30
C LEU A 712 1.87 -31.52 14.32
N TRP A 713 0.82 -30.87 13.83
CA TRP A 713 -0.50 -31.51 13.69
C TRP A 713 -1.33 -30.91 12.55
N TRP A 714 -2.02 -31.76 11.80
CA TRP A 714 -3.04 -31.32 10.82
C TRP A 714 -4.44 -31.73 11.30
N PHE A 715 -5.17 -30.75 11.83
CA PHE A 715 -6.56 -30.87 12.23
C PHE A 715 -7.49 -30.89 11.01
N GLN A 716 -8.10 -32.05 10.76
CA GLN A 716 -9.01 -32.26 9.65
C GLN A 716 -10.43 -31.86 10.02
N ASN A 717 -11.08 -31.11 9.14
CA ASN A 717 -12.51 -30.81 9.26
C ASN A 717 -13.18 -30.79 7.88
N ARG A 718 -14.51 -30.88 7.87
CA ARG A 718 -15.34 -30.77 6.65
C ARG A 718 -16.34 -29.61 6.74
N TRP A 719 -15.97 -28.55 7.47
CA TRP A 719 -16.88 -27.45 7.76
C TRP A 719 -17.10 -26.55 6.55
N THR A 720 -18.29 -25.98 6.45
CA THR A 720 -18.73 -25.18 5.31
C THR A 720 -18.00 -23.84 5.23
N GLN A 721 -17.65 -23.46 4.00
CA GLN A 721 -17.14 -22.11 3.72
C GLN A 721 -18.30 -21.13 3.46
N SER A 722 -18.03 -19.84 3.66
CA SER A 722 -18.91 -18.72 3.29
C SER A 722 -18.13 -17.68 2.49
N ARG A 723 -18.81 -16.89 1.65
CA ARG A 723 -18.18 -15.74 0.97
C ARG A 723 -18.02 -14.56 1.95
N GLY A 724 -16.95 -13.79 1.76
CA GLY A 724 -16.71 -12.54 2.48
C GLY A 724 -17.69 -11.43 2.07
N ALA A 725 -17.71 -10.33 2.83
CA ALA A 725 -18.58 -9.18 2.56
C ALA A 725 -18.29 -8.53 1.18
N ASP A 726 -17.05 -8.67 0.69
CA ASP A 726 -16.58 -8.21 -0.61
C ASP A 726 -17.04 -9.11 -1.78
N GLY A 727 -17.54 -10.32 -1.49
CA GLY A 727 -17.99 -11.29 -2.48
C GLY A 727 -16.88 -12.04 -3.24
N TYR A 728 -15.62 -11.62 -3.12
CA TYR A 728 -14.46 -12.17 -3.84
C TYR A 728 -13.55 -13.06 -2.98
N SER A 729 -13.59 -12.92 -1.65
CA SER A 729 -12.80 -13.73 -0.72
C SER A 729 -13.65 -14.80 0.00
N TYR A 730 -13.01 -15.80 0.60
CA TYR A 730 -13.66 -16.89 1.33
C TYR A 730 -13.30 -16.85 2.82
N ALA A 731 -14.21 -17.31 3.67
CA ALA A 731 -14.00 -17.51 5.09
C ALA A 731 -14.66 -18.83 5.55
N ASN A 732 -14.17 -19.40 6.63
CA ASN A 732 -14.75 -20.58 7.29
C ASN A 732 -15.02 -20.23 8.75
N PRO A 733 -16.29 -19.95 9.11
CA PRO A 733 -16.66 -19.51 10.45
C PRO A 733 -16.26 -20.48 11.55
N ARG A 734 -16.50 -21.79 11.38
CA ARG A 734 -16.20 -22.77 12.44
C ARG A 734 -14.71 -23.02 12.58
N GLU A 735 -13.97 -23.01 11.46
CA GLU A 735 -12.51 -23.11 11.47
C GLU A 735 -11.87 -21.94 12.22
N ALA A 736 -12.33 -20.72 11.96
CA ALA A 736 -11.83 -19.54 12.66
C ALA A 736 -12.19 -19.55 14.17
N GLU A 737 -13.35 -20.09 14.56
CA GLU A 737 -13.69 -20.27 15.97
C GLU A 737 -12.77 -21.28 16.66
N MET A 738 -12.55 -22.44 16.04
CA MET A 738 -11.62 -23.47 16.53
C MET A 738 -10.20 -22.92 16.72
N ILE A 739 -9.70 -22.13 15.76
CA ILE A 739 -8.39 -21.48 15.84
C ILE A 739 -8.32 -20.51 17.01
N VAL A 740 -9.33 -19.64 17.19
CA VAL A 740 -9.31 -18.65 18.28
C VAL A 740 -9.37 -19.33 19.65
N SER A 741 -10.17 -20.38 19.80
CA SER A 741 -10.20 -21.18 21.04
C SER A 741 -8.88 -21.90 21.29
N PHE A 742 -8.22 -22.40 20.25
CA PHE A 742 -6.89 -23.00 20.38
C PHE A 742 -5.82 -21.96 20.78
N VAL A 743 -5.85 -20.76 20.20
CA VAL A 743 -4.96 -19.66 20.62
C VAL A 743 -5.18 -19.31 22.09
N ARG A 744 -6.45 -19.22 22.53
CA ARG A 744 -6.78 -19.03 23.95
C ARG A 744 -6.17 -20.12 24.83
N TYR A 745 -6.30 -21.38 24.44
CA TYR A 745 -5.71 -22.50 25.17
C TYR A 745 -4.18 -22.39 25.28
N LEU A 746 -3.49 -22.08 24.18
CA LEU A 746 -2.03 -21.91 24.18
C LEU A 746 -1.59 -20.78 25.11
N VAL A 747 -2.28 -19.63 25.08
CA VAL A 747 -1.97 -18.49 25.95
C VAL A 747 -2.23 -18.82 27.42
N GLN A 748 -3.32 -19.52 27.72
CA GLN A 748 -3.60 -20.00 29.08
C GLN A 748 -2.50 -20.93 29.58
N ASN A 749 -1.86 -21.68 28.68
CA ASN A 749 -0.79 -22.62 29.00
C ASN A 749 0.61 -21.99 29.02
N GLY A 750 0.74 -20.67 28.89
CA GLY A 750 2.01 -19.95 29.03
C GLY A 750 2.69 -19.56 27.71
N VAL A 751 2.04 -19.75 26.56
CA VAL A 751 2.55 -19.19 25.29
C VAL A 751 2.28 -17.68 25.28
N ARG A 752 3.32 -16.86 25.10
CA ARG A 752 3.13 -15.41 25.05
C ARG A 752 2.40 -15.01 23.76
N PRO A 753 1.49 -14.01 23.79
CA PRO A 753 0.76 -13.57 22.59
C PRO A 753 1.66 -13.25 21.38
N GLN A 754 2.84 -12.67 21.60
CA GLN A 754 3.82 -12.34 20.56
C GLN A 754 4.41 -13.57 19.85
N GLN A 755 4.36 -14.74 20.51
CA GLN A 755 4.93 -15.99 20.01
C GLN A 755 3.98 -16.77 19.08
N VAL A 756 2.75 -16.28 18.89
CA VAL A 756 1.72 -16.92 18.07
C VAL A 756 1.39 -16.06 16.85
N THR A 757 1.42 -16.68 15.68
CA THR A 757 0.92 -16.07 14.44
C THR A 757 -0.11 -17.00 13.78
N VAL A 758 -1.17 -16.41 13.26
CA VAL A 758 -2.18 -17.11 12.47
C VAL A 758 -2.09 -16.68 11.02
N LEU A 759 -1.90 -17.65 10.13
CA LEU A 759 -1.85 -17.47 8.68
C LEU A 759 -3.13 -18.00 8.04
N ALA A 760 -3.64 -17.28 7.05
CA ALA A 760 -4.74 -17.76 6.22
C ALA A 760 -4.48 -17.44 4.74
N TYR A 761 -5.02 -18.26 3.85
CA TYR A 761 -4.93 -18.01 2.40
C TYR A 761 -5.83 -16.85 1.91
N TYR A 762 -6.85 -16.46 2.69
CA TYR A 762 -7.90 -15.55 2.26
C TYR A 762 -8.08 -14.38 3.23
N SER A 763 -8.17 -13.17 2.70
CA SER A 763 -8.30 -11.94 3.51
C SER A 763 -9.57 -11.90 4.36
N ALA A 764 -10.70 -12.41 3.84
CA ALA A 764 -11.93 -12.50 4.62
C ALA A 764 -11.81 -13.41 5.85
N GLN A 765 -10.98 -14.47 5.78
CA GLN A 765 -10.69 -15.31 6.94
C GLN A 765 -9.80 -14.59 7.95
N VAL A 766 -8.78 -13.86 7.49
CA VAL A 766 -7.92 -13.04 8.35
C VAL A 766 -8.76 -12.07 9.16
N GLU A 767 -9.63 -11.33 8.48
CA GLU A 767 -10.53 -10.35 9.10
C GLU A 767 -11.49 -11.00 10.11
N LEU A 768 -12.06 -12.16 9.75
CA LEU A 768 -12.95 -12.90 10.64
C LEU A 768 -12.23 -13.38 11.91
N ILE A 769 -11.00 -13.90 11.78
CA ILE A 769 -10.19 -14.34 12.93
C ILE A 769 -9.83 -13.14 13.81
N LYS A 770 -9.38 -12.02 13.24
CA LYS A 770 -9.09 -10.79 13.99
C LYS A 770 -10.29 -10.32 14.81
N ARG A 771 -11.47 -10.20 14.18
CA ARG A 771 -12.71 -9.81 14.89
C ARG A 771 -13.03 -10.74 16.06
N ARG A 772 -12.86 -12.06 15.89
CA ARG A 772 -13.12 -13.03 16.96
C ARG A 772 -12.08 -13.00 18.07
N MET A 773 -10.81 -12.77 17.75
CA MET A 773 -9.78 -12.54 18.77
C MET A 773 -10.10 -11.30 19.61
N THR A 774 -10.56 -10.20 18.98
CA THR A 774 -10.95 -8.97 19.67
C THR A 774 -12.20 -9.13 20.54
N ARG A 775 -13.14 -9.99 20.16
CA ARG A 775 -14.32 -10.30 20.99
C ARG A 775 -14.01 -11.24 22.16
N ASN A 776 -12.87 -11.90 22.17
CA ASN A 776 -12.49 -12.81 23.25
C ASN A 776 -11.89 -12.02 24.43
N ALA A 777 -12.66 -11.89 25.52
CA ALA A 777 -12.27 -11.10 26.69
C ALA A 777 -10.89 -11.49 27.27
N TYR A 778 -10.59 -12.79 27.36
CA TYR A 778 -9.31 -13.27 27.90
C TYR A 778 -8.13 -12.84 27.02
N LEU A 779 -8.24 -13.03 25.70
CA LEU A 779 -7.19 -12.63 24.75
C LEU A 779 -7.01 -11.11 24.71
N MET A 780 -8.08 -10.33 24.89
CA MET A 780 -8.01 -8.88 24.99
C MET A 780 -7.31 -8.39 26.25
N VAL A 781 -7.62 -8.97 27.42
CA VAL A 781 -6.94 -8.62 28.67
C VAL A 781 -5.45 -8.96 28.59
N ARG A 782 -5.09 -10.13 28.05
CA ARG A 782 -3.68 -10.52 27.88
C ARG A 782 -2.95 -9.67 26.85
N ALA A 783 -3.63 -9.28 25.76
CA ALA A 783 -3.08 -8.33 24.78
C ALA A 783 -2.84 -6.93 25.39
N LYS A 784 -3.69 -6.48 26.32
CA LYS A 784 -3.51 -5.22 27.06
C LYS A 784 -2.42 -5.30 28.12
N ALA A 785 -2.29 -6.41 28.83
CA ALA A 785 -1.25 -6.61 29.86
C ALA A 785 0.18 -6.55 29.29
N VAL A 786 0.34 -6.82 27.99
CA VAL A 786 1.59 -6.64 27.24
C VAL A 786 1.94 -5.15 27.02
N ARG A 787 0.94 -4.26 27.03
CA ARG A 787 1.12 -2.83 26.68
C ARG A 787 1.92 -2.03 27.70
N ASP A 788 1.93 -2.45 28.96
CA ASP A 788 2.62 -1.73 30.05
C ASP A 788 4.14 -1.91 30.05
N GLU A 789 4.71 -2.91 29.35
CA GLU A 789 6.14 -3.23 29.50
C GLU A 789 7.08 -2.76 28.38
N THR A 790 6.61 -2.26 27.21
CA THR A 790 7.45 -1.45 26.25
C THR A 790 6.80 -1.06 24.91
N LEU A 791 5.56 -1.42 24.57
CA LEU A 791 4.96 -1.11 23.26
C LEU A 791 3.46 -0.80 23.39
N ALA A 792 3.07 0.44 23.10
CA ALA A 792 1.68 0.91 23.18
C ALA A 792 0.69 0.20 22.22
N ASP A 793 1.19 -0.54 21.22
CA ASP A 793 0.39 -1.04 20.08
C ASP A 793 0.56 -2.55 19.80
N PHE A 794 0.36 -3.42 20.80
CA PHE A 794 0.31 -4.86 20.51
C PHE A 794 -0.95 -5.23 19.69
N GLU A 795 -0.73 -5.59 18.42
CA GLU A 795 -1.73 -6.18 17.52
C GLU A 795 -1.45 -7.69 17.34
N TRP A 796 -2.49 -8.53 17.39
CA TRP A 796 -2.36 -9.94 17.07
C TRP A 796 -1.86 -10.14 15.62
N ALA A 797 -0.83 -10.97 15.46
CA ALA A 797 -0.27 -11.31 14.16
C ALA A 797 -1.17 -12.29 13.39
N VAL A 798 -2.25 -11.77 12.79
CA VAL A 798 -3.13 -12.50 11.86
C VAL A 798 -2.95 -11.90 10.46
N ARG A 799 -2.37 -12.66 9.55
CA ARG A 799 -1.95 -12.15 8.22
C ARG A 799 -2.28 -13.15 7.11
N THR A 800 -2.35 -12.66 5.88
CA THR A 800 -2.32 -13.54 4.70
C THR A 800 -0.91 -14.09 4.50
N ILE A 801 -0.76 -15.16 3.72
CA ILE A 801 0.54 -15.77 3.42
C ILE A 801 1.50 -14.76 2.78
N ASP A 802 1.02 -14.04 1.76
CA ASP A 802 1.78 -13.01 1.07
C ASP A 802 2.19 -11.87 2.03
N GLY A 803 1.33 -11.53 3.01
CA GLY A 803 1.58 -10.50 4.01
C GLY A 803 2.47 -10.91 5.19
N PHE A 804 2.89 -12.18 5.28
CA PHE A 804 3.75 -12.70 6.37
C PHE A 804 5.13 -13.14 5.86
N GLN A 805 5.55 -12.60 4.73
CA GLN A 805 6.79 -13.00 4.10
C GLN A 805 8.02 -12.36 4.78
N GLY A 806 9.10 -13.14 4.91
CA GLY A 806 10.32 -12.69 5.61
C GLY A 806 10.17 -12.61 7.13
N GLU A 807 9.01 -12.99 7.67
CA GLU A 807 8.74 -13.09 9.10
C GLU A 807 8.79 -14.54 9.57
N GLU A 808 8.90 -14.74 10.87
CA GLU A 808 8.92 -16.05 11.52
C GLU A 808 8.37 -15.91 12.93
N ASN A 809 7.80 -17.00 13.46
CA ASN A 809 7.33 -17.03 14.84
C ASN A 809 7.48 -18.42 15.45
N ASP A 810 7.40 -18.51 16.78
CA ASP A 810 7.57 -19.77 17.50
C ASP A 810 6.44 -20.75 17.19
N VAL A 811 5.19 -20.25 17.18
CA VAL A 811 4.00 -21.05 16.88
C VAL A 811 3.24 -20.45 15.69
N ILE A 812 3.05 -21.24 14.63
CA ILE A 812 2.25 -20.87 13.46
C ILE A 812 1.01 -21.74 13.38
N LEU A 813 -0.15 -21.10 13.26
CA LEU A 813 -1.43 -21.74 12.94
C LEU A 813 -1.79 -21.42 11.48
N LEU A 814 -2.09 -22.42 10.66
CA LEU A 814 -2.46 -22.23 9.26
C LEU A 814 -3.91 -22.61 9.02
N SER A 815 -4.72 -21.65 8.56
CA SER A 815 -6.10 -21.85 8.12
C SER A 815 -6.15 -22.05 6.60
N LEU A 816 -6.60 -23.22 6.14
CA LEU A 816 -6.77 -23.52 4.72
C LEU A 816 -8.11 -23.01 4.17
N VAL A 817 -9.11 -22.79 5.03
CA VAL A 817 -10.43 -22.20 4.74
C VAL A 817 -11.35 -23.05 3.86
N ARG A 818 -10.83 -23.63 2.77
CA ARG A 818 -11.64 -24.24 1.72
C ARG A 818 -12.38 -25.48 2.22
N GLY A 819 -13.69 -25.32 2.39
CA GLY A 819 -14.66 -26.31 2.81
C GLY A 819 -15.73 -26.54 1.74
N PRO A 820 -16.63 -27.53 1.88
CA PRO A 820 -17.82 -27.62 1.01
C PRO A 820 -18.60 -26.29 1.00
N ASP A 821 -19.16 -25.94 -0.16
CA ASP A 821 -20.03 -24.77 -0.28
C ASP A 821 -21.39 -25.02 0.41
N THR A 822 -22.11 -23.96 0.78
CA THR A 822 -23.45 -24.07 1.40
C THR A 822 -24.45 -24.78 0.49
N LEU A 823 -24.19 -24.78 -0.82
CA LEU A 823 -24.97 -25.48 -1.86
C LEU A 823 -24.45 -26.90 -2.17
N GLY A 824 -23.51 -27.45 -1.37
CA GLY A 824 -23.04 -28.83 -1.49
C GLY A 824 -22.01 -29.11 -2.59
N GLY A 825 -21.52 -28.09 -3.30
CA GLY A 825 -20.45 -28.23 -4.30
C GLY A 825 -19.06 -28.49 -3.68
N ARG A 826 -18.24 -29.32 -4.34
CA ARG A 826 -16.81 -29.48 -3.98
C ARG A 826 -16.07 -28.16 -4.19
N ALA A 827 -15.38 -27.67 -3.15
CA ALA A 827 -14.60 -26.45 -3.26
C ALA A 827 -13.30 -26.68 -4.04
N LYS A 828 -13.08 -25.83 -5.06
CA LYS A 828 -11.79 -25.74 -5.73
C LYS A 828 -10.75 -25.12 -4.78
N PRO A 829 -9.51 -25.61 -4.69
CA PRO A 829 -8.51 -25.11 -3.74
C PRO A 829 -8.12 -23.65 -3.99
N GLY A 830 -8.26 -23.15 -5.22
CA GLY A 830 -7.92 -21.77 -5.57
C GLY A 830 -6.44 -21.48 -5.29
N PHE A 831 -6.16 -20.40 -4.56
CA PHE A 831 -4.80 -20.01 -4.18
C PHE A 831 -4.08 -21.01 -3.28
N VAL A 832 -4.80 -21.93 -2.63
CA VAL A 832 -4.19 -23.01 -1.84
C VAL A 832 -3.39 -23.95 -2.73
N ALA A 833 -3.72 -24.07 -4.03
CA ALA A 833 -3.03 -24.97 -4.95
C ALA A 833 -1.63 -24.48 -5.38
N ASP A 834 -1.21 -23.29 -4.96
CA ASP A 834 0.06 -22.69 -5.35
C ASP A 834 1.22 -23.23 -4.50
N GLU A 835 2.21 -23.86 -5.14
CA GLU A 835 3.35 -24.50 -4.46
C GLU A 835 4.23 -23.48 -3.74
N ASN A 836 4.52 -22.35 -4.37
CA ASN A 836 5.32 -21.25 -3.84
C ASN A 836 4.73 -20.70 -2.52
N ARG A 837 3.40 -20.52 -2.46
CA ARG A 837 2.69 -20.13 -1.23
C ARG A 837 2.66 -21.25 -0.18
N ALA A 838 2.60 -22.51 -0.58
CA ALA A 838 2.69 -23.63 0.36
C ALA A 838 4.08 -23.73 1.02
N VAL A 839 5.15 -23.48 0.27
CA VAL A 839 6.52 -23.38 0.81
C VAL A 839 6.60 -22.27 1.85
N VAL A 840 6.04 -21.09 1.56
CA VAL A 840 5.98 -20.00 2.53
C VAL A 840 5.17 -20.42 3.76
N ALA A 841 3.95 -20.93 3.59
CA ALA A 841 3.08 -21.28 4.71
C ALA A 841 3.70 -22.33 5.66
N THR A 842 4.45 -23.28 5.13
CA THR A 842 5.05 -24.40 5.89
C THR A 842 6.39 -24.06 6.55
N SER A 843 7.01 -22.92 6.23
CA SER A 843 8.39 -22.60 6.63
C SER A 843 8.55 -21.46 7.63
N ARG A 844 7.44 -21.02 8.25
CA ARG A 844 7.39 -19.83 9.13
C ARG A 844 7.51 -20.15 10.62
N ALA A 845 7.26 -21.41 10.99
CA ALA A 845 7.29 -21.87 12.38
C ALA A 845 8.70 -22.19 12.86
N ARG A 846 9.02 -21.86 14.11
CA ARG A 846 10.28 -22.28 14.76
C ARG A 846 10.08 -23.52 15.63
N CYS A 847 9.02 -23.54 16.45
CA CYS A 847 8.82 -24.55 17.49
C CYS A 847 7.59 -25.44 17.26
N GLY A 848 6.48 -24.89 16.75
CA GLY A 848 5.26 -25.66 16.48
C GLY A 848 4.44 -25.16 15.29
N PHE A 849 3.88 -26.10 14.53
CA PHE A 849 3.11 -25.83 13.32
C PHE A 849 1.82 -26.66 13.29
N TYR A 850 0.69 -25.96 13.20
CA TYR A 850 -0.64 -26.59 13.27
C TYR A 850 -1.51 -26.14 12.10
N ILE A 851 -1.98 -27.09 11.29
CA ILE A 851 -2.84 -26.82 10.13
C ILE A 851 -4.30 -27.13 10.48
N PHE A 852 -5.21 -26.24 10.07
CA PHE A 852 -6.65 -26.40 10.17
C PHE A 852 -7.24 -26.39 8.75
N GLY A 853 -7.95 -27.46 8.38
CA GLY A 853 -8.68 -27.46 7.11
C GLY A 853 -8.96 -28.84 6.53
N ASN A 854 -9.69 -28.86 5.43
CA ASN A 854 -10.14 -30.08 4.77
C ASN A 854 -9.08 -30.66 3.83
N VAL A 855 -8.44 -31.77 4.24
CA VAL A 855 -7.46 -32.51 3.44
C VAL A 855 -8.05 -33.00 2.12
N GLU A 856 -9.29 -33.50 2.14
CA GLU A 856 -9.95 -34.03 0.96
C GLU A 856 -10.11 -32.98 -0.13
N ASN A 857 -10.52 -31.76 0.25
CA ASN A 857 -10.66 -30.64 -0.68
C ASN A 857 -9.32 -30.26 -1.32
N VAL A 858 -8.24 -30.27 -0.54
CA VAL A 858 -6.92 -29.88 -1.04
C VAL A 858 -6.31 -30.98 -1.91
N LEU A 859 -6.45 -32.26 -1.55
CA LEU A 859 -5.89 -33.38 -2.33
C LEU A 859 -6.73 -33.77 -3.54
N GLN A 860 -8.05 -33.62 -3.49
CA GLN A 860 -8.94 -34.00 -4.60
C GLN A 860 -9.35 -32.82 -5.48
N GLY A 861 -9.15 -31.58 -5.04
CA GLY A 861 -9.70 -30.41 -5.72
C GLY A 861 -8.99 -29.99 -7.02
N SER A 862 -7.69 -30.27 -7.18
CA SER A 862 -6.98 -30.10 -8.47
C SER A 862 -5.70 -30.93 -8.52
N ARG A 863 -5.21 -31.24 -9.74
CA ARG A 863 -3.94 -31.95 -9.94
C ARG A 863 -2.75 -31.19 -9.33
N ARG A 864 -2.65 -29.88 -9.60
CA ARG A 864 -1.60 -29.00 -9.04
C ARG A 864 -1.60 -29.02 -7.51
N SER A 865 -2.78 -28.88 -6.90
CA SER A 865 -2.94 -28.93 -5.45
C SER A 865 -2.54 -30.29 -4.86
N ARG A 866 -2.87 -31.39 -5.53
CA ARG A 866 -2.47 -32.75 -5.12
C ARG A 866 -0.95 -32.95 -5.19
N GLU A 867 -0.29 -32.45 -6.23
CA GLU A 867 1.15 -32.56 -6.41
C GLU A 867 1.91 -31.83 -5.29
N THR A 868 1.46 -30.63 -4.90
CA THR A 868 2.01 -29.86 -3.78
C THR A 868 1.66 -30.49 -2.42
N TRP A 869 0.39 -30.51 -2.07
CA TRP A 869 -0.05 -30.86 -0.72
C TRP A 869 -0.04 -32.35 -0.44
N GLY A 870 -0.01 -33.21 -1.46
CA GLY A 870 0.19 -34.64 -1.28
C GLY A 870 1.59 -34.99 -0.78
N LYS A 871 2.61 -34.18 -1.10
CA LYS A 871 3.95 -34.32 -0.50
C LYS A 871 3.95 -33.84 0.95
N VAL A 872 3.35 -32.66 1.20
CA VAL A 872 3.21 -32.09 2.55
C VAL A 872 2.46 -33.05 3.48
N PHE A 873 1.29 -33.55 3.05
CA PHE A 873 0.47 -34.47 3.83
C PHE A 873 1.23 -35.76 4.20
N ARG A 874 2.01 -36.32 3.27
CA ARG A 874 2.88 -37.48 3.56
C ARG A 874 3.96 -37.15 4.60
N ALA A 875 4.53 -35.95 4.56
CA ALA A 875 5.53 -35.50 5.54
C ALA A 875 4.98 -35.29 6.95
N PHE A 876 3.65 -35.25 7.13
CA PHE A 876 3.03 -35.26 8.46
C PHE A 876 3.01 -36.65 9.11
N GLU A 877 3.33 -37.74 8.39
CA GLU A 877 3.54 -39.09 8.96
C GLU A 877 2.46 -39.57 9.94
N GLY A 878 1.19 -39.29 9.63
CA GLY A 878 0.07 -39.68 10.50
C GLY A 878 -0.23 -38.72 11.66
N HIS A 879 0.49 -37.60 11.80
CA HIS A 879 0.16 -36.50 12.72
C HIS A 879 -1.03 -35.67 12.22
N THR A 880 -2.16 -36.34 12.03
CA THR A 880 -3.38 -35.75 11.49
C THR A 880 -4.60 -36.50 12.00
N GLY A 881 -5.73 -35.79 12.12
CA GLY A 881 -7.00 -36.41 12.51
C GLY A 881 -8.11 -35.38 12.71
N GLU A 882 -9.31 -35.88 12.99
CA GLU A 882 -10.51 -35.06 13.24
C GLU A 882 -10.55 -34.46 14.64
N SER A 883 -9.59 -34.81 15.49
CA SER A 883 -9.42 -34.27 16.84
C SER A 883 -8.02 -33.73 17.05
N LEU A 884 -7.90 -32.57 17.71
CA LEU A 884 -6.64 -31.97 18.13
C LEU A 884 -6.22 -32.54 19.50
N PRO A 885 -5.05 -33.18 19.62
CA PRO A 885 -4.56 -33.75 20.88
C PRO A 885 -3.84 -32.69 21.71
N VAL A 886 -4.52 -32.12 22.69
CA VAL A 886 -3.93 -31.20 23.67
C VAL A 886 -3.46 -31.95 24.91
N THR A 887 -2.40 -31.50 25.57
CA THR A 887 -1.79 -32.19 26.72
C THR A 887 -1.75 -31.28 27.95
N CYS A 888 -2.41 -31.66 29.06
CA CYS A 888 -2.31 -30.89 30.32
C CYS A 888 -0.89 -31.02 30.89
N GLN A 889 -0.20 -29.88 31.01
CA GLN A 889 1.20 -29.83 31.47
C GLN A 889 1.37 -30.35 32.91
N ALA A 890 0.35 -30.17 33.76
CA ALA A 890 0.41 -30.59 35.15
C ALA A 890 0.21 -32.10 35.34
N HIS A 891 -0.53 -32.77 34.44
CA HIS A 891 -0.96 -34.15 34.62
C HIS A 891 -0.52 -35.12 33.51
N GLY A 892 0.04 -34.62 32.41
CA GLY A 892 0.42 -35.42 31.23
C GLY A 892 -0.77 -36.05 30.49
N LYS A 893 -2.01 -35.72 30.86
CA LYS A 893 -3.22 -36.27 30.23
C LYS A 893 -3.46 -35.61 28.88
N VAL A 894 -3.61 -36.43 27.84
CA VAL A 894 -3.99 -36.00 26.50
C VAL A 894 -5.51 -35.94 26.38
N THR A 895 -6.03 -34.80 25.96
CA THR A 895 -7.45 -34.55 25.70
C THR A 895 -7.65 -34.30 24.21
N LYS A 896 -8.69 -34.88 23.60
CA LYS A 896 -8.97 -34.76 22.16
C LYS A 896 -10.09 -33.75 21.94
N ILE A 897 -9.80 -32.67 21.22
CA ILE A 897 -10.78 -31.62 20.87
C ILE A 897 -11.18 -31.77 19.40
N SER A 898 -12.45 -32.04 19.13
CA SER A 898 -12.97 -32.29 17.78
C SER A 898 -13.88 -31.17 17.27
N GLN A 899 -14.52 -30.41 18.17
CA GLN A 899 -15.40 -29.29 17.85
C GLN A 899 -15.09 -28.08 18.74
N PRO A 900 -15.46 -26.85 18.34
CA PRO A 900 -15.26 -25.66 19.17
C PRO A 900 -15.92 -25.72 20.56
N ARG A 901 -17.02 -26.47 20.71
CA ARG A 901 -17.72 -26.64 22.00
C ARG A 901 -16.95 -27.53 22.97
N ASP A 902 -16.11 -28.43 22.48
CA ASP A 902 -15.33 -29.34 23.33
C ASP A 902 -14.32 -28.57 24.20
N TRP A 903 -14.01 -27.30 23.86
CA TRP A 903 -13.21 -26.41 24.70
C TRP A 903 -13.89 -26.01 26.01
N ASP A 904 -15.23 -26.07 26.08
CA ASP A 904 -15.98 -25.79 27.30
C ASP A 904 -15.82 -26.93 28.32
N ASP A 905 -15.58 -28.16 27.83
CA ASP A 905 -15.36 -29.37 28.62
C ASP A 905 -13.88 -29.60 29.00
N VAL A 906 -13.02 -28.60 28.75
CA VAL A 906 -11.60 -28.66 29.10
C VAL A 906 -11.23 -27.50 30.01
N SER A 907 -10.73 -27.83 31.20
CA SER A 907 -10.25 -26.83 32.14
C SER A 907 -9.07 -26.04 31.56
N THR A 908 -8.78 -24.88 32.15
CA THR A 908 -7.73 -23.97 31.68
C THR A 908 -6.34 -24.61 31.59
N GLY A 909 -6.05 -25.64 32.40
CA GLY A 909 -4.80 -26.40 32.32
C GLY A 909 -4.80 -27.57 31.32
N GLY A 910 -5.92 -27.88 30.66
CA GLY A 910 -6.00 -28.87 29.58
C GLY A 910 -6.61 -30.23 29.94
N CYS A 911 -7.08 -30.44 31.17
CA CYS A 911 -7.85 -31.65 31.52
C CYS A 911 -8.68 -31.50 32.81
N LEU A 912 -9.81 -32.20 32.91
CA LEU A 912 -10.68 -32.14 34.10
C LEU A 912 -10.16 -32.88 35.36
N ALA A 913 -8.90 -33.33 35.38
CA ALA A 913 -8.33 -33.98 36.55
C ALA A 913 -8.13 -32.97 37.70
N ARG A 914 -8.29 -33.41 38.95
CA ARG A 914 -8.01 -32.60 40.15
C ARG A 914 -6.54 -32.20 40.18
N CYS A 915 -6.28 -30.93 40.51
CA CYS A 915 -4.93 -30.40 40.62
C CYS A 915 -4.13 -31.14 41.70
N ARG A 916 -2.91 -31.58 41.37
CA ARG A 916 -2.00 -32.28 42.30
C ARG A 916 -1.10 -31.34 43.10
N VAL A 917 -1.20 -30.03 42.88
CA VAL A 917 -0.37 -29.03 43.53
C VAL A 917 -0.87 -28.80 44.95
N LYS A 918 0.07 -28.74 45.89
CA LYS A 918 -0.18 -28.31 47.26
C LYS A 918 0.14 -26.81 47.37
N CYS A 919 -0.65 -26.06 48.15
CA CYS A 919 -0.30 -24.68 48.46
C CYS A 919 0.98 -24.61 49.32
N ALA A 920 1.52 -23.41 49.55
CA ALA A 920 2.70 -23.20 50.39
C ALA A 920 2.56 -23.83 51.80
N ASN A 921 1.32 -23.95 52.31
CA ASN A 921 1.00 -24.56 53.60
C ASN A 921 0.68 -26.07 53.51
N GLY A 922 0.97 -26.72 52.38
CA GLY A 922 0.85 -28.18 52.22
C GLY A 922 -0.54 -28.73 51.89
N HIS A 923 -1.57 -27.88 51.77
CA HIS A 923 -2.95 -28.31 51.48
C HIS A 923 -3.19 -28.59 49.98
N PRO A 924 -3.98 -29.61 49.62
CA PRO A 924 -4.27 -29.93 48.23
C PRO A 924 -5.16 -28.87 47.58
N CYS A 925 -4.83 -28.45 46.35
CA CYS A 925 -5.67 -27.55 45.56
C CYS A 925 -7.04 -28.18 45.27
N LEU A 926 -8.13 -27.44 45.53
CA LEU A 926 -9.51 -27.92 45.34
C LEU A 926 -10.02 -27.82 43.90
N LEU A 927 -9.21 -27.27 43.00
CA LEU A 927 -9.62 -26.97 41.63
C LEU A 927 -9.22 -28.08 40.65
N THR A 928 -9.86 -28.08 39.48
CA THR A 928 -9.45 -28.91 38.33
C THR A 928 -8.16 -28.37 37.69
N CYS A 929 -7.52 -29.12 36.75
CA CYS A 929 -6.22 -28.75 36.14
C CYS A 929 -6.27 -27.28 35.71
N HIS A 930 -5.38 -26.47 36.27
CA HIS A 930 -5.21 -25.06 35.94
C HIS A 930 -3.74 -24.82 35.53
N PRO A 931 -3.43 -23.73 34.82
CA PRO A 931 -2.05 -23.36 34.49
C PRO A 931 -1.22 -23.20 35.77
N ARG A 932 0.05 -23.63 35.74
CA ARG A 932 1.02 -23.30 36.80
C ARG A 932 1.34 -21.80 36.70
N GLN A 933 1.15 -21.06 37.78
CA GLN A 933 1.74 -19.73 37.91
C GLN A 933 3.25 -19.90 38.12
N THR A 934 4.05 -19.23 37.32
CA THR A 934 5.49 -19.09 37.55
C THR A 934 5.73 -18.01 38.61
N ASP A 935 6.82 -18.12 39.38
CA ASP A 935 7.12 -17.23 40.53
C ASP A 935 7.12 -15.72 40.18
N ASP A 936 7.30 -15.34 38.91
CA ASP A 936 7.23 -13.95 38.43
C ASP A 936 5.82 -13.30 38.55
N ASP A 937 4.74 -14.09 38.59
CA ASP A 937 3.35 -13.57 38.67
C ASP A 937 2.93 -13.20 40.12
N VAL A 938 3.72 -13.57 41.13
CA VAL A 938 3.37 -13.39 42.56
C VAL A 938 3.72 -11.97 43.06
N GLY A 939 4.65 -11.28 42.39
CA GLY A 939 5.22 -10.02 42.89
C GLY A 939 4.58 -8.71 42.38
N LYS A 940 3.67 -8.74 41.40
CA LYS A 940 3.14 -7.52 40.78
C LYS A 940 1.66 -7.67 40.36
N ARG A 941 0.72 -7.31 41.24
CA ARG A 941 -0.56 -6.60 40.93
C ARG A 941 -1.51 -6.57 42.13
N ASP A 942 -2.02 -5.38 42.42
CA ASP A 942 -3.26 -5.14 43.16
C ASP A 942 -4.45 -5.71 42.36
N TYR A 943 -5.21 -6.62 42.96
CA TYR A 943 -6.45 -7.14 42.37
C TYR A 943 -7.64 -6.29 42.82
N PRO A 944 -8.66 -6.06 41.97
CA PRO A 944 -9.93 -5.52 42.43
C PRO A 944 -10.52 -6.45 43.50
N LYS A 945 -11.07 -5.88 44.58
CA LYS A 945 -11.45 -6.53 45.84
C LYS A 945 -12.40 -7.75 45.76
N ASN A 946 -12.82 -8.17 44.56
CA ASN A 946 -13.69 -9.32 44.32
C ASN A 946 -13.06 -10.44 43.46
N ALA A 947 -11.76 -10.36 43.13
CA ALA A 947 -11.01 -11.46 42.53
C ALA A 947 -10.02 -12.03 43.56
N ALA A 948 -10.40 -13.11 44.25
CA ALA A 948 -9.59 -13.71 45.29
C ALA A 948 -8.23 -14.21 44.73
N PRO A 949 -7.08 -13.84 45.33
CA PRO A 949 -5.80 -14.45 45.03
C PRO A 949 -5.81 -15.93 45.46
N TYR A 950 -5.07 -16.78 44.76
CA TYR A 950 -5.01 -18.24 44.95
C TYR A 950 -4.28 -18.70 46.23
N GLY A 951 -4.57 -18.03 47.36
CA GLY A 951 -4.25 -18.48 48.72
C GLY A 951 -5.49 -18.91 49.53
N GLN A 952 -6.70 -18.67 49.05
CA GLN A 952 -7.94 -18.93 49.82
C GLN A 952 -8.73 -20.19 49.43
N ALA A 953 -8.27 -20.97 48.45
CA ALA A 953 -8.89 -22.28 48.15
C ALA A 953 -8.48 -23.39 49.13
N CYS A 954 -8.06 -23.03 50.35
CA CYS A 954 -7.84 -23.95 51.44
C CYS A 954 -8.88 -23.69 52.54
N GLN A 955 -9.77 -24.65 52.76
CA GLN A 955 -10.77 -24.63 53.84
C GLN A 955 -10.16 -25.01 55.20
N CYS A 956 -8.95 -24.58 55.51
CA CYS A 956 -8.39 -24.75 56.84
C CYS A 956 -9.06 -23.73 57.78
N ALA A 957 -9.66 -24.21 58.88
CA ALA A 957 -10.37 -23.37 59.84
C ALA A 957 -9.50 -22.26 60.51
N GLN A 958 -8.18 -22.30 60.33
CA GLN A 958 -7.23 -21.35 60.91
C GLN A 958 -6.59 -20.37 59.91
N GLY A 959 -6.99 -20.37 58.63
CA GLY A 959 -6.45 -19.44 57.64
C GLY A 959 -4.99 -19.75 57.23
N CYS A 960 -4.70 -19.67 55.93
CA CYS A 960 -3.34 -19.77 55.42
C CYS A 960 -2.63 -18.42 55.63
N GLY A 961 -2.14 -18.17 56.84
CA GLY A 961 -1.34 -16.99 57.16
C GLY A 961 -0.01 -16.98 56.39
N VAL A 962 0.39 -15.78 55.97
CA VAL A 962 1.77 -15.48 55.58
C VAL A 962 2.64 -15.78 56.81
N TRP A 963 3.66 -16.63 56.67
CA TRP A 963 4.65 -16.81 57.72
C TRP A 963 5.50 -15.54 57.83
N ASP A 964 5.39 -14.86 58.96
CA ASP A 964 6.47 -14.02 59.49
C ASP A 964 7.42 -14.91 60.28
N ASP A 965 8.71 -14.77 60.04
CA ASP A 965 9.80 -15.46 60.74
C ASP A 965 9.77 -15.10 62.23
N GLN A 966 9.33 -16.03 63.09
CA GLN A 966 9.93 -16.30 64.41
C GLN A 966 9.21 -17.45 65.12
N ALA A 967 9.94 -18.56 65.29
CA ALA A 967 9.54 -19.66 66.14
C ALA A 967 9.78 -19.30 67.62
N GLN A 968 8.77 -19.52 68.48
CA GLN A 968 8.97 -20.00 69.86
C GLN A 968 7.66 -20.51 70.48
N SER A 969 7.66 -21.81 70.84
CA SER A 969 7.06 -22.47 72.03
C SER A 969 5.63 -22.06 72.47
N ILE A 970 4.63 -22.92 72.72
CA ILE A 970 4.40 -23.93 73.79
C ILE A 970 2.95 -24.43 73.50
N GLY A 971 2.63 -25.73 73.40
CA GLY A 971 2.11 -26.57 74.51
C GLY A 971 0.59 -26.82 74.47
N LEU A 972 0.24 -28.08 74.21
CA LEU A 972 -0.87 -28.96 74.61
C LEU A 972 -2.20 -28.45 75.26
N ASP A 973 -3.25 -29.19 74.87
CA ASP A 973 -4.50 -29.58 75.58
C ASP A 973 -5.73 -28.65 75.65
N GLY A 974 -6.91 -29.20 75.34
CA GLY A 974 -8.20 -28.64 75.77
C GLY A 974 -9.42 -28.92 74.87
N SER A 975 -10.27 -29.83 75.32
CA SER A 975 -11.55 -30.30 74.77
C SER A 975 -12.73 -29.30 74.78
N PHE A 976 -13.70 -29.51 73.85
CA PHE A 976 -15.16 -29.24 73.88
C PHE A 976 -15.69 -28.04 74.70
N SER A 977 -16.53 -27.15 74.16
CA SER A 977 -18.00 -27.30 74.08
C SER A 977 -18.65 -26.07 73.40
N ALA A 978 -19.77 -26.25 72.70
CA ALA A 978 -20.67 -25.16 72.29
C ALA A 978 -21.57 -24.73 73.47
N PRO A 979 -22.00 -23.44 73.54
CA PRO A 979 -23.44 -23.19 73.36
C PRO A 979 -23.84 -21.84 72.72
N GLN A 980 -24.96 -21.89 72.00
CA GLN A 980 -26.12 -20.97 71.99
C GLN A 980 -25.94 -19.43 71.85
N GLN A 981 -26.60 -18.90 70.80
CA GLN A 981 -27.18 -17.55 70.67
C GLN A 981 -28.33 -17.32 71.68
N PRO A 982 -28.95 -16.11 71.82
CA PRO A 982 -28.65 -14.78 71.25
C PRO A 982 -28.72 -13.61 72.29
N ASP A 983 -28.51 -12.38 71.80
CA ASP A 983 -29.15 -11.11 72.18
C ASP A 983 -28.19 -9.96 72.50
N GLY A 984 -28.50 -8.77 71.95
CA GLY A 984 -28.07 -7.50 72.53
C GLY A 984 -27.23 -6.57 71.65
N CYS A 985 -27.92 -5.87 70.75
CA CYS A 985 -27.73 -4.50 70.27
C CYS A 985 -26.52 -3.69 70.79
N GLY A 986 -25.76 -3.07 69.86
CA GLY A 986 -24.96 -1.88 70.15
C GLY A 986 -23.91 -1.56 69.07
N SER A 987 -24.33 -1.04 67.90
CA SER A 987 -23.41 -0.39 66.96
C SER A 987 -23.95 0.98 66.55
N GLN A 988 -23.35 2.04 67.10
CA GLN A 988 -23.15 3.29 66.37
C GLN A 988 -21.76 3.20 65.76
N ASP A 989 -21.66 3.28 64.43
CA ASP A 989 -20.55 3.98 63.78
C ASP A 989 -20.86 4.26 62.31
N ASN A 990 -20.59 5.51 61.94
CA ASN A 990 -20.87 6.16 60.68
C ASN A 990 -20.15 5.48 59.50
N ALA A 991 -20.89 5.06 58.47
CA ALA A 991 -20.34 4.80 57.15
C ALA A 991 -20.56 6.02 56.25
N MET A 992 -19.46 6.67 55.86
CA MET A 992 -19.42 7.59 54.72
C MET A 992 -19.83 6.84 53.45
N VAL A 993 -20.96 7.23 52.87
CA VAL A 993 -21.35 6.83 51.51
C VAL A 993 -20.43 7.56 50.53
N THR A 994 -19.64 6.81 49.77
CA THR A 994 -18.80 7.37 48.71
C THR A 994 -19.65 7.61 47.47
N SER A 995 -19.37 8.74 46.80
CA SER A 995 -20.07 9.28 45.63
C SER A 995 -20.19 8.31 44.44
N ASP A 996 -19.43 7.22 44.41
CA ASP A 996 -19.36 6.30 43.27
C ASP A 996 -20.49 5.25 43.25
N MET A 997 -21.10 4.92 44.39
CA MET A 997 -22.18 3.93 44.44
C MET A 997 -23.53 4.46 43.91
N ILE A 998 -23.75 5.78 43.94
CA ILE A 998 -24.99 6.41 43.45
C ILE A 998 -25.01 6.46 41.90
N LEU A 999 -23.83 6.52 41.27
CA LEU A 999 -23.69 6.57 39.80
C LEU A 999 -23.95 5.22 39.12
N GLU A 1000 -23.54 4.11 39.74
CA GLU A 1000 -23.75 2.77 39.15
C GLU A 1000 -25.22 2.31 39.23
N GLN A 1001 -25.93 2.62 40.32
CA GLN A 1001 -27.35 2.30 40.45
C GLN A 1001 -28.26 3.20 39.60
N GLY A 1002 -27.91 4.48 39.43
CA GLY A 1002 -28.65 5.39 38.55
C GLY A 1002 -28.55 5.01 37.07
N ALA A 1003 -27.36 4.63 36.61
CA ALA A 1003 -27.14 4.19 35.23
C ALA A 1003 -27.81 2.83 34.95
N HIS A 1004 -27.78 1.90 35.90
CA HIS A 1004 -28.41 0.58 35.72
C HIS A 1004 -29.94 0.66 35.58
N ASN A 1005 -30.59 1.51 36.38
CA ASN A 1005 -32.05 1.70 36.32
C ASN A 1005 -32.49 2.45 35.06
N TYR A 1006 -31.68 3.39 34.54
CA TYR A 1006 -31.95 4.09 33.29
C TYR A 1006 -31.85 3.16 32.06
N PHE A 1007 -30.84 2.29 32.03
CA PHE A 1007 -30.68 1.30 30.95
C PHE A 1007 -31.73 0.18 30.99
N GLU A 1008 -32.20 -0.23 32.16
CA GLU A 1008 -33.34 -1.17 32.27
C GLU A 1008 -34.67 -0.55 31.82
N SER A 1009 -34.88 0.76 32.03
CA SER A 1009 -36.08 1.48 31.55
C SER A 1009 -36.11 1.57 30.02
N LEU A 1010 -34.98 1.88 29.39
CA LEU A 1010 -34.81 1.90 27.93
C LEU A 1010 -35.00 0.52 27.27
N ALA A 1011 -34.64 -0.56 27.97
CA ALA A 1011 -34.81 -1.93 27.47
C ALA A 1011 -36.27 -2.43 27.51
N ARG A 1012 -37.15 -1.77 28.27
CA ARG A 1012 -38.56 -2.19 28.46
C ARG A 1012 -39.58 -1.39 27.65
N GLY A 1013 -39.16 -0.44 26.82
CA GLY A 1013 -40.00 0.13 25.76
C GLY A 1013 -41.27 0.85 26.23
N ASN A 1014 -41.27 1.49 27.40
CA ASN A 1014 -42.33 2.40 27.82
C ASN A 1014 -41.91 3.86 27.56
N GLN A 1015 -42.78 4.62 26.90
CA GLN A 1015 -42.66 6.08 26.77
C GLN A 1015 -42.94 6.74 28.12
N SER A 1016 -42.02 7.57 28.61
CA SER A 1016 -42.32 8.55 29.66
C SER A 1016 -41.44 9.80 29.52
N ASP A 1017 -42.12 10.92 29.28
CA ASP A 1017 -41.91 12.34 29.58
C ASP A 1017 -40.51 12.98 29.67
N GLU A 1018 -40.39 14.10 28.93
CA GLU A 1018 -39.21 14.97 28.70
C GLU A 1018 -38.72 15.80 29.91
N SER A 1019 -39.13 15.52 31.15
CA SER A 1019 -38.75 16.34 32.31
C SER A 1019 -37.48 15.91 33.06
N ASP A 1020 -36.87 14.77 32.71
CA ASP A 1020 -35.71 14.22 33.45
C ASP A 1020 -34.34 14.53 32.82
N SER A 1021 -34.30 15.13 31.62
CA SER A 1021 -33.04 15.42 30.90
C SER A 1021 -32.27 16.64 31.44
N GLU A 1022 -32.93 17.59 32.10
CA GLU A 1022 -32.27 18.80 32.62
C GLU A 1022 -31.42 18.52 33.88
N SER A 1023 -31.74 17.48 34.68
CA SER A 1023 -30.98 17.18 35.90
C SER A 1023 -29.61 16.53 35.65
N PHE A 1024 -29.41 15.92 34.48
CA PHE A 1024 -28.19 15.18 34.16
C PHE A 1024 -27.09 16.09 33.58
N GLU A 1025 -27.47 17.17 32.88
CA GLU A 1025 -26.51 18.18 32.39
C GLU A 1025 -25.94 19.03 33.54
N GLU A 1026 -26.74 19.39 34.57
CA GLU A 1026 -26.23 20.10 35.75
C GLU A 1026 -25.22 19.25 36.55
N LEU A 1027 -25.42 17.94 36.59
CA LEU A 1027 -24.54 17.00 37.30
C LEU A 1027 -23.18 16.85 36.60
N LEU A 1028 -23.16 16.82 35.26
CA LEU A 1028 -21.94 16.81 34.44
C LEU A 1028 -21.16 18.12 34.55
N ILE A 1029 -21.85 19.28 34.60
CA ILE A 1029 -21.22 20.59 34.73
C ILE A 1029 -20.53 20.76 36.09
N SER A 1030 -21.08 20.18 37.17
CA SER A 1030 -20.46 20.21 38.50
C SER A 1030 -19.16 19.39 38.58
N LEU A 1031 -19.06 18.27 37.84
CA LEU A 1031 -17.91 17.36 37.87
C LEU A 1031 -16.71 17.89 37.08
N THR A 1032 -16.91 18.72 36.06
CA THR A 1032 -15.82 19.36 35.31
C THR A 1032 -15.09 20.48 36.07
N ARG A 1033 -15.64 20.99 37.18
CA ARG A 1033 -15.01 22.08 37.96
C ARG A 1033 -14.00 21.65 39.03
N ASN A 1034 -13.94 20.36 39.39
CA ASN A 1034 -13.05 19.86 40.46
C ASN A 1034 -11.83 19.03 39.98
N LYS A 1035 -11.46 19.15 38.70
CA LYS A 1035 -10.13 18.70 38.20
C LYS A 1035 -9.39 19.88 37.57
N LYS A 1036 -8.86 20.75 38.42
CA LYS A 1036 -7.71 21.62 38.14
C LYS A 1036 -6.81 21.64 39.36
#